data_AF-A0A094EHK5-F1
#
_entry.id   AF-A0A094EHK5-F1
#
_cell.length_a   1.000
_cell.length_b   1.000
_cell.length_c   1.000
_cell.angle_alpha   90.00
_cell.angle_beta   90.00
_cell.angle_gamma   90.00
#
_symmetry.space_group_name_H-M   'P 1'
#
loop_
_entity.id
_entity.type
_entity.pdbx_description
1 polymer ?
#
loop_
_entity_poly.entity_id
_entity_poly.type
_entity_poly.pdbx_seq_one_letter_code
_entity_poly.pdbx_strand_id
1 'polypeptide(L)'
;MELSRSEKDATVYDTKPHLLSVEENDDQWIHRPPLHVPLDGGALPSLDSSATSYRFERYIFRAVLNALGPIIVTLFYFLILRYYLWEPAENGIIPSRPVNSRGVFFAWLILSIFVLDWAKSGLAGFEAAALMKPEYAPLDGRKFMWHIDRGWGSLSSWWQVLLLTFRYVYKKMRAGKEPVEWEGPGLLWFYLAFCSFLFYAVVPLSGLSMEPTEALQLAKRAIAISGTNQTTFQMQPSNAVADLASYSWRQGRPTTPEGATILYAPDGTPDVSSTFYEDMIQSDYQSRLLDNSGSLNSTITFFSGPEVSERAHGRAWGMLTSISCMPVHPYRDLELLSVTAINNWSSPVWTTTSKDYVNGTSGPYAASGFEPVHFAEGTGLGLKYQYLMASNLGIFAGLARYDNETRLPVLGAIELVMWQAFDTIVGYIPDETFKNMSSHPLVESSFSSRDNKTYLGYGVRCSVNSTVGAATISAVTNTFTDFKTQVASLKATRVGAQITTTSGVMGLQSLVFSAFTSVLLGYQGFPKCSSFSVFCTGPIGANLATNGIPSFAPIQKSPPGSESEYTGGLMQYPSISPERMNLAMYKLFGELSMGVMSTGPGNWTSTPNATSDLGLVGLEPAHDIEQGRVPYRVVLVLLLLWAVVTVLPQLLLPGLLVERRWGEKLDGFTMFRFGAEWRDSVHSLRSRELGGPGAAALGEIPGMIGDMRAGEMETGFVGLSREKAKLRRVYSYAR
;
A
#
# COMPACT_ATOMS: atom_id res chain seq x y z
N MET A 1 8.77 -56.86 -1.14
CA MET A 1 7.61 -57.34 -0.36
C MET A 1 6.39 -57.25 -1.27
N GLU A 2 5.43 -58.16 -1.16
CA GLU A 2 4.57 -58.59 -2.27
C GLU A 2 3.10 -58.16 -2.20
N LEU A 3 2.42 -58.29 -3.35
CA LEU A 3 1.00 -58.56 -3.66
C LEU A 3 -0.09 -58.24 -2.60
N SER A 4 -1.18 -57.50 -2.90
CA SER A 4 -2.31 -57.72 -3.85
C SER A 4 -3.43 -58.67 -3.34
N ARG A 5 -4.67 -58.47 -3.86
CA ARG A 5 -5.98 -59.05 -3.47
C ARG A 5 -6.55 -58.47 -2.15
N SER A 6 -7.81 -58.02 -2.08
CA SER A 6 -9.13 -58.66 -2.35
C SER A 6 -9.48 -59.66 -1.23
N GLU A 7 -10.65 -59.62 -0.58
CA GLU A 7 -11.97 -59.89 -1.20
C GLU A 7 -13.18 -59.65 -0.23
N LYS A 8 -14.31 -59.07 -0.72
CA LYS A 8 -15.74 -59.15 -0.25
C LYS A 8 -16.10 -58.73 1.20
N ASP A 9 -17.33 -58.38 1.59
CA ASP A 9 -18.68 -58.14 0.95
C ASP A 9 -19.48 -57.21 1.94
N ALA A 10 -20.78 -56.85 1.94
CA ALA A 10 -22.04 -56.94 1.15
C ALA A 10 -23.04 -55.94 1.84
N THR A 11 -24.23 -55.50 1.39
CA THR A 11 -25.03 -55.47 0.14
C THR A 11 -26.03 -54.30 0.30
N VAL A 12 -26.18 -53.36 -0.65
CA VAL A 12 -27.18 -53.34 -1.76
C VAL A 12 -28.67 -53.34 -1.33
N TYR A 13 -29.33 -52.19 -1.53
CA TYR A 13 -30.66 -51.95 -2.16
C TYR A 13 -30.59 -50.49 -2.68
N ASP A 14 -30.63 -50.18 -3.98
CA ASP A 14 -31.75 -50.23 -4.96
C ASP A 14 -32.79 -49.09 -4.71
N THR A 15 -33.19 -48.23 -5.67
CA THR A 15 -33.49 -48.44 -7.11
C THR A 15 -32.96 -47.34 -8.07
N LYS A 16 -33.01 -47.61 -9.39
CA LYS A 16 -32.65 -46.69 -10.49
C LYS A 16 -33.87 -46.15 -11.26
N PRO A 17 -33.74 -45.02 -11.98
CA PRO A 17 -34.79 -44.50 -12.86
C PRO A 17 -34.86 -45.27 -14.20
N HIS A 18 -36.06 -45.37 -14.78
CA HIS A 18 -36.28 -45.86 -16.14
C HIS A 18 -36.73 -44.75 -17.09
N LEU A 19 -35.98 -44.58 -18.17
CA LEU A 19 -36.43 -43.93 -19.40
C LEU A 19 -37.13 -44.96 -20.28
N LEU A 20 -38.20 -44.55 -20.96
CA LEU A 20 -38.76 -45.27 -22.11
C LEU A 20 -39.13 -44.28 -23.21
N SER A 21 -38.92 -44.71 -24.45
CA SER A 21 -39.17 -43.99 -25.69
C SER A 21 -40.51 -44.38 -26.31
N VAL A 22 -41.13 -43.45 -27.04
CA VAL A 22 -42.01 -43.60 -28.22
C VAL A 22 -42.28 -42.15 -28.65
N GLU A 23 -41.75 -41.67 -29.78
CA GLU A 23 -42.13 -41.95 -31.18
C GLU A 23 -43.38 -41.16 -31.62
N GLU A 24 -43.32 -40.66 -32.85
CA GLU A 24 -44.13 -39.56 -33.38
C GLU A 24 -45.24 -40.07 -34.30
N ASN A 25 -46.46 -39.53 -34.20
CA ASN A 25 -47.43 -39.59 -35.29
C ASN A 25 -48.55 -38.54 -35.16
N ASP A 26 -49.01 -38.03 -36.30
CA ASP A 26 -50.24 -37.22 -36.41
C ASP A 26 -51.48 -38.12 -36.32
N ASP A 27 -52.54 -37.71 -35.60
CA ASP A 27 -53.88 -37.50 -36.19
C ASP A 27 -54.97 -36.97 -35.20
N GLN A 28 -56.09 -36.52 -35.78
CA GLN A 28 -57.47 -36.46 -35.22
C GLN A 28 -57.82 -35.69 -33.92
N TRP A 29 -58.15 -34.40 -34.09
CA TRP A 29 -59.52 -33.85 -34.07
C TRP A 29 -60.56 -34.16 -32.94
N ILE A 30 -61.08 -33.04 -32.38
CA ILE A 30 -62.40 -32.80 -31.72
C ILE A 30 -62.63 -33.36 -30.28
N HIS A 31 -62.78 -32.47 -29.29
CA HIS A 31 -64.06 -32.18 -28.59
C HIS A 31 -63.87 -31.19 -27.42
N ARG A 32 -64.70 -30.13 -27.37
CA ARG A 32 -64.92 -29.30 -26.16
C ARG A 32 -66.39 -29.40 -25.75
N PRO A 33 -66.72 -29.40 -24.43
CA PRO A 33 -68.09 -29.30 -23.98
C PRO A 33 -68.66 -27.88 -24.20
N PRO A 34 -69.97 -27.73 -24.45
CA PRO A 34 -70.59 -26.42 -24.66
C PRO A 34 -70.95 -25.73 -23.32
N LEU A 35 -70.77 -24.40 -23.24
CA LEU A 35 -71.52 -23.60 -22.27
C LEU A 35 -72.91 -23.31 -22.82
N HIS A 36 -73.93 -23.47 -21.98
CA HIS A 36 -75.29 -23.00 -22.29
C HIS A 36 -75.39 -21.47 -22.15
N VAL A 37 -76.17 -20.86 -23.05
CA VAL A 37 -76.62 -19.47 -22.97
C VAL A 37 -78.11 -19.50 -22.61
N PRO A 38 -78.56 -18.85 -21.53
CA PRO A 38 -79.96 -18.53 -21.37
C PRO A 38 -80.31 -17.38 -22.33
N LEU A 39 -81.25 -17.62 -23.25
CA LEU A 39 -81.96 -16.50 -23.86
C LEU A 39 -82.99 -16.00 -22.86
N ASP A 40 -82.91 -14.72 -22.51
CA ASP A 40 -84.03 -13.99 -21.93
C ASP A 40 -84.27 -12.71 -22.74
N GLY A 41 -85.53 -12.41 -23.03
CA GLY A 41 -85.90 -11.47 -24.10
C GLY A 41 -86.23 -10.08 -23.58
N GLY A 42 -85.29 -9.13 -23.62
CA GLY A 42 -85.55 -7.77 -23.16
C GLY A 42 -84.64 -6.69 -23.79
N ALA A 43 -85.26 -5.77 -24.53
CA ALA A 43 -84.75 -4.48 -25.01
C ALA A 43 -83.39 -4.42 -25.72
N LEU A 44 -83.41 -3.96 -26.98
CA LEU A 44 -82.22 -3.39 -27.65
C LEU A 44 -81.72 -2.15 -26.88
N PRO A 45 -80.47 -2.10 -26.40
CA PRO A 45 -79.84 -0.85 -25.97
C PRO A 45 -79.59 0.05 -27.19
N SER A 46 -79.72 1.36 -27.01
CA SER A 46 -79.37 2.34 -28.05
C SER A 46 -77.86 2.30 -28.35
N LEU A 47 -77.50 2.74 -29.57
CA LEU A 47 -76.13 2.79 -30.06
C LEU A 47 -75.33 3.97 -29.46
N ASP A 48 -75.18 3.99 -28.13
CA ASP A 48 -74.33 4.95 -27.42
C ASP A 48 -73.00 4.32 -26.99
N SER A 49 -71.90 4.99 -27.33
CA SER A 49 -70.54 4.47 -27.12
C SER A 49 -70.16 4.48 -25.64
N SER A 50 -69.99 3.29 -25.04
CA SER A 50 -69.43 3.12 -23.68
C SER A 50 -67.92 3.41 -23.66
N ALA A 51 -67.57 4.68 -23.80
CA ALA A 51 -66.21 5.20 -23.63
C ALA A 51 -65.83 5.16 -22.14
N THR A 52 -65.33 4.01 -21.69
CA THR A 52 -64.91 3.80 -20.29
C THR A 52 -63.81 4.79 -19.91
N SER A 53 -64.04 5.55 -18.84
CA SER A 53 -63.13 6.60 -18.38
C SER A 53 -61.88 6.02 -17.68
N TYR A 54 -60.85 6.86 -17.57
CA TYR A 54 -59.68 6.63 -16.73
C TYR A 54 -59.81 7.48 -15.46
N ARG A 55 -59.42 6.92 -14.31
CA ARG A 55 -59.22 7.67 -13.07
C ARG A 55 -57.79 8.21 -13.05
N PHE A 56 -57.60 9.49 -12.75
CA PHE A 56 -56.26 10.06 -12.63
C PHE A 56 -55.79 10.08 -11.18
N GLU A 57 -54.64 9.46 -10.90
CA GLU A 57 -54.08 9.38 -9.55
C GLU A 57 -52.75 10.16 -9.43
N ARG A 58 -52.43 10.59 -8.19
CA ARG A 58 -51.19 11.31 -7.87
C ARG A 58 -50.21 10.39 -7.17
N TYR A 59 -49.10 10.07 -7.83
CA TYR A 59 -48.10 9.10 -7.34
C TYR A 59 -47.00 9.76 -6.47
N ILE A 60 -47.40 10.63 -5.53
CA ILE A 60 -46.52 11.55 -4.79
C ILE A 60 -45.34 10.83 -4.12
N PHE A 61 -45.57 9.70 -3.45
CA PHE A 61 -44.52 8.92 -2.80
C PHE A 61 -43.41 8.48 -3.78
N ARG A 62 -43.78 8.09 -5.01
CA ARG A 62 -42.82 7.71 -6.05
C ARG A 62 -42.14 8.92 -6.68
N ALA A 63 -42.84 10.04 -6.83
CA ALA A 63 -42.23 11.29 -7.27
C ALA A 63 -41.15 11.78 -6.29
N VAL A 64 -41.43 11.72 -4.98
CA VAL A 64 -40.46 12.02 -3.91
C VAL A 64 -39.27 11.05 -3.94
N LEU A 65 -39.50 9.74 -4.07
CA LEU A 65 -38.42 8.76 -4.22
C LEU A 65 -37.56 9.05 -5.46
N ASN A 66 -38.17 9.30 -6.62
CA ASN A 66 -37.48 9.59 -7.88
C ASN A 66 -36.63 10.88 -7.84
N ALA A 67 -36.98 11.84 -6.99
CA ALA A 67 -36.22 13.07 -6.79
C ALA A 67 -35.11 12.93 -5.73
N LEU A 68 -35.35 12.19 -4.64
CA LEU A 68 -34.37 12.02 -3.55
C LEU A 68 -33.36 10.90 -3.83
N GLY A 69 -33.76 9.80 -4.44
CA GLY A 69 -32.92 8.63 -4.65
C GLY A 69 -31.60 8.88 -5.41
N PRO A 70 -31.55 9.72 -6.47
CA PRO A 70 -30.28 10.01 -7.16
C PRO A 70 -29.30 10.77 -6.26
N ILE A 71 -29.84 11.63 -5.38
CA ILE A 71 -29.08 12.37 -4.37
C ILE A 71 -28.55 11.40 -3.30
N ILE A 72 -29.40 10.50 -2.80
CA ILE A 72 -29.04 9.49 -1.79
C ILE A 72 -27.93 8.57 -2.30
N VAL A 73 -28.02 8.06 -3.53
CA VAL A 73 -26.99 7.19 -4.12
C VAL A 73 -25.67 7.93 -4.32
N THR A 74 -25.72 9.18 -4.80
CA THR A 74 -24.52 10.03 -4.98
C THR A 74 -23.87 10.37 -3.64
N LEU A 75 -24.67 10.67 -2.61
CA LEU A 75 -24.22 10.93 -1.25
C LEU A 75 -23.60 9.67 -0.62
N PHE A 76 -24.21 8.49 -0.82
CA PHE A 76 -23.65 7.23 -0.32
C PHE A 76 -22.30 6.91 -0.96
N TYR A 77 -22.13 7.08 -2.28
CA TYR A 77 -20.83 6.98 -2.94
C TYR A 77 -19.82 7.99 -2.37
N PHE A 78 -20.23 9.25 -2.18
CA PHE A 78 -19.40 10.30 -1.60
C PHE A 78 -18.93 9.98 -0.16
N LEU A 79 -19.77 9.33 0.66
CA LEU A 79 -19.36 8.86 1.99
C LEU A 79 -18.29 7.75 1.90
N ILE A 80 -18.35 6.86 0.91
CA ILE A 80 -17.30 5.86 0.67
C ILE A 80 -16.00 6.57 0.25
N LEU A 81 -16.09 7.58 -0.64
CA LEU A 81 -14.92 8.39 -0.99
C LEU A 81 -14.29 9.04 0.24
N ARG A 82 -15.10 9.73 1.05
CA ARG A 82 -14.65 10.46 2.25
C ARG A 82 -13.98 9.54 3.26
N TYR A 83 -14.54 8.36 3.54
CA TYR A 83 -14.08 7.53 4.66
C TYR A 83 -13.07 6.43 4.30
N TYR A 84 -12.88 6.10 3.02
CA TYR A 84 -11.97 5.03 2.59
C TYR A 84 -10.93 5.49 1.55
N LEU A 85 -11.33 6.28 0.53
CA LEU A 85 -10.47 6.60 -0.62
C LEU A 85 -9.75 7.96 -0.55
N TRP A 86 -10.04 8.81 0.42
CA TRP A 86 -9.38 10.12 0.60
C TRP A 86 -8.29 10.15 1.69
N GLU A 87 -8.31 9.17 2.59
CA GLU A 87 -7.33 9.02 3.67
C GLU A 87 -6.61 7.67 3.42
N PRO A 88 -5.50 7.65 2.65
CA PRO A 88 -4.78 6.42 2.28
C PRO A 88 -4.03 5.81 3.48
N ALA A 89 -3.48 4.61 3.30
CA ALA A 89 -2.63 3.97 4.30
C ALA A 89 -1.24 4.63 4.38
N GLU A 90 -0.77 4.94 5.58
CA GLU A 90 0.59 5.41 5.85
C GLU A 90 1.46 4.23 6.28
N ASN A 91 2.58 4.00 5.59
CA ASN A 91 3.46 2.82 5.76
C ASN A 91 2.76 1.44 5.79
N GLY A 92 1.58 1.34 5.16
CA GLY A 92 0.73 0.13 5.14
C GLY A 92 -0.26 0.00 6.30
N ILE A 93 -0.42 1.04 7.13
CA ILE A 93 -1.40 1.08 8.22
C ILE A 93 -2.51 2.07 7.88
N ILE A 94 -3.76 1.63 8.04
CA ILE A 94 -4.97 2.43 7.78
C ILE A 94 -5.48 3.11 9.05
N PRO A 95 -6.12 4.29 8.94
CA PRO A 95 -6.86 4.88 10.04
C PRO A 95 -8.07 4.00 10.40
N SER A 96 -8.59 4.16 11.63
CA SER A 96 -9.72 3.36 12.12
C SER A 96 -11.00 3.64 11.34
N ARG A 97 -11.33 2.77 10.38
CA ARG A 97 -12.55 2.85 9.56
C ARG A 97 -13.80 2.58 10.41
N PRO A 98 -14.91 3.31 10.23
CA PRO A 98 -16.10 3.19 11.09
C PRO A 98 -16.92 1.91 10.86
N VAL A 99 -16.76 1.26 9.71
CA VAL A 99 -17.44 0.02 9.31
C VAL A 99 -16.44 -0.87 8.58
N ASN A 100 -16.62 -2.19 8.62
CA ASN A 100 -15.80 -3.12 7.84
C ASN A 100 -15.99 -2.85 6.33
N SER A 101 -14.90 -2.49 5.67
CA SER A 101 -14.84 -2.08 4.25
C SER A 101 -15.33 -3.16 3.27
N ARG A 102 -15.04 -4.45 3.50
CA ARG A 102 -15.60 -5.57 2.71
C ARG A 102 -17.13 -5.53 2.76
N GLY A 103 -17.71 -5.24 3.93
CA GLY A 103 -19.15 -5.05 4.11
C GLY A 103 -19.70 -3.86 3.32
N VAL A 104 -18.98 -2.72 3.32
CA VAL A 104 -19.35 -1.51 2.56
C VAL A 104 -19.27 -1.75 1.05
N PHE A 105 -18.24 -2.43 0.56
CA PHE A 105 -18.08 -2.80 -0.85
C PHE A 105 -19.24 -3.68 -1.34
N PHE A 106 -19.56 -4.77 -0.62
CA PHE A 106 -20.69 -5.63 -0.99
C PHE A 106 -22.04 -4.92 -0.84
N ALA A 107 -22.21 -4.04 0.15
CA ALA A 107 -23.41 -3.21 0.27
C ALA A 107 -23.58 -2.25 -0.91
N TRP A 108 -22.50 -1.60 -1.37
CA TRP A 108 -22.51 -0.77 -2.58
C TRP A 108 -22.86 -1.57 -3.84
N LEU A 109 -22.27 -2.75 -4.00
CA LEU A 109 -22.52 -3.65 -5.14
C LEU A 109 -23.99 -4.10 -5.18
N ILE A 110 -24.54 -4.57 -4.05
CA ILE A 110 -25.94 -5.00 -3.95
C ILE A 110 -26.89 -3.82 -4.18
N LEU A 111 -26.63 -2.66 -3.57
CA LEU A 111 -27.41 -1.44 -3.76
C LEU A 111 -27.42 -1.02 -5.24
N SER A 112 -26.26 -1.07 -5.92
CA SER A 112 -26.16 -0.70 -7.33
C SER A 112 -27.02 -1.57 -8.26
N ILE A 113 -27.18 -2.86 -7.94
CA ILE A 113 -28.06 -3.78 -8.68
C ILE A 113 -29.54 -3.35 -8.55
N PHE A 114 -30.00 -3.04 -7.34
CA PHE A 114 -31.38 -2.59 -7.12
C PHE A 114 -31.65 -1.19 -7.69
N VAL A 115 -30.67 -0.29 -7.63
CA VAL A 115 -30.79 1.07 -8.19
C VAL A 115 -30.90 1.04 -9.72
N LEU A 116 -30.34 0.05 -10.43
CA LEU A 116 -30.51 -0.10 -11.90
C LEU A 116 -31.98 -0.24 -12.30
N ASP A 117 -32.75 -1.12 -11.65
CA ASP A 117 -34.17 -1.27 -11.98
C ASP A 117 -35.01 -0.12 -11.42
N TRP A 118 -34.73 0.32 -10.19
CA TRP A 118 -35.45 1.44 -9.59
C TRP A 118 -35.27 2.75 -10.40
N ALA A 119 -34.08 3.06 -10.92
CA ALA A 119 -33.84 4.23 -11.77
C ALA A 119 -34.63 4.16 -13.09
N LYS A 120 -34.70 2.98 -13.73
CA LYS A 120 -35.58 2.76 -14.91
C LYS A 120 -37.06 2.90 -14.55
N SER A 121 -37.47 2.35 -13.43
CA SER A 121 -38.83 2.43 -12.89
C SER A 121 -39.24 3.90 -12.65
N GLY A 122 -38.30 4.73 -12.17
CA GLY A 122 -38.46 6.17 -12.01
C GLY A 122 -38.56 6.93 -13.34
N LEU A 123 -37.63 6.68 -14.27
CA LEU A 123 -37.63 7.28 -15.62
C LEU A 123 -38.91 6.94 -16.42
N ALA A 124 -39.42 5.72 -16.32
CA ALA A 124 -40.71 5.33 -16.91
C ALA A 124 -41.92 6.03 -16.26
N GLY A 125 -41.78 6.44 -14.99
CA GLY A 125 -42.77 7.28 -14.31
C GLY A 125 -42.72 8.74 -14.76
N PHE A 126 -41.51 9.28 -15.01
CA PHE A 126 -41.31 10.60 -15.61
C PHE A 126 -41.86 10.64 -17.04
N GLU A 127 -41.57 9.62 -17.84
CA GLU A 127 -42.08 9.44 -19.22
C GLU A 127 -43.61 9.53 -19.29
N ALA A 128 -44.33 8.80 -18.42
CA ALA A 128 -45.79 8.86 -18.38
C ALA A 128 -46.34 10.26 -18.04
N ALA A 129 -45.63 11.05 -17.22
CA ALA A 129 -46.01 12.44 -16.93
C ALA A 129 -45.65 13.40 -18.09
N ALA A 130 -44.49 13.22 -18.72
CA ALA A 130 -44.02 14.06 -19.82
C ALA A 130 -44.87 13.87 -21.10
N LEU A 131 -45.22 12.63 -21.45
CA LEU A 131 -46.11 12.30 -22.58
C LEU A 131 -47.50 12.93 -22.45
N MET A 132 -47.93 13.27 -21.23
CA MET A 132 -49.20 13.92 -20.92
C MET A 132 -49.19 15.44 -21.12
N LYS A 133 -48.06 16.04 -21.53
CA LYS A 133 -47.93 17.47 -21.82
C LYS A 133 -47.71 17.73 -23.32
N PRO A 134 -48.47 18.65 -23.95
CA PRO A 134 -48.27 19.05 -25.35
C PRO A 134 -46.88 19.61 -25.69
N GLU A 135 -46.05 19.88 -24.68
CA GLU A 135 -44.68 20.39 -24.84
C GLU A 135 -43.65 19.29 -25.09
N TYR A 136 -43.89 18.09 -24.59
CA TYR A 136 -42.96 16.95 -24.64
C TYR A 136 -43.54 15.73 -25.36
N ALA A 137 -44.85 15.73 -25.65
CA ALA A 137 -45.53 14.69 -26.41
C ALA A 137 -44.95 14.53 -27.84
N PRO A 138 -44.84 13.29 -28.36
CA PRO A 138 -44.30 13.03 -29.69
C PRO A 138 -45.25 13.51 -30.80
N LEU A 139 -44.66 14.03 -31.88
CA LEU A 139 -45.37 14.70 -32.97
C LEU A 139 -46.30 13.78 -33.79
N ASP A 140 -45.90 12.51 -33.95
CA ASP A 140 -46.50 11.53 -34.86
C ASP A 140 -46.45 10.13 -34.21
N GLY A 141 -47.36 9.23 -34.59
CA GLY A 141 -47.46 7.85 -34.09
C GLY A 141 -46.17 7.05 -34.26
N ARG A 142 -45.44 7.23 -35.37
CA ARG A 142 -44.07 6.70 -35.58
C ARG A 142 -43.11 7.05 -34.44
N LYS A 143 -43.15 8.29 -33.95
CA LYS A 143 -42.25 8.79 -32.88
C LYS A 143 -42.73 8.32 -31.51
N PHE A 144 -44.05 8.19 -31.33
CA PHE A 144 -44.62 7.56 -30.13
C PHE A 144 -44.25 6.08 -30.00
N MET A 145 -44.20 5.34 -31.12
CA MET A 145 -43.83 3.92 -31.17
C MET A 145 -42.45 3.61 -30.55
N TRP A 146 -41.50 4.56 -30.57
CA TRP A 146 -40.19 4.40 -29.94
C TRP A 146 -40.21 4.39 -28.39
N HIS A 147 -41.34 4.78 -27.78
CA HIS A 147 -41.56 4.71 -26.32
C HIS A 147 -42.15 3.34 -25.88
N ILE A 148 -42.50 2.44 -26.81
CA ILE A 148 -42.86 1.05 -26.49
C ILE A 148 -41.70 0.34 -25.78
N ASP A 149 -42.07 -0.56 -24.87
CA ASP A 149 -41.18 -1.45 -24.09
C ASP A 149 -40.00 -0.75 -23.39
N ARG A 150 -40.11 0.58 -23.22
CA ARG A 150 -39.07 1.47 -22.69
C ARG A 150 -37.76 1.32 -23.47
N GLY A 151 -37.83 1.35 -24.81
CA GLY A 151 -36.67 1.23 -25.70
C GLY A 151 -35.55 2.25 -25.43
N TRP A 152 -35.85 3.40 -24.82
CA TRP A 152 -34.83 4.33 -24.32
C TRP A 152 -33.95 3.76 -23.19
N GLY A 153 -34.35 2.65 -22.56
CA GLY A 153 -33.62 1.97 -21.48
C GLY A 153 -33.01 0.61 -21.87
N SER A 154 -32.85 0.34 -23.17
CA SER A 154 -32.34 -0.94 -23.69
C SER A 154 -31.21 -0.78 -24.72
N LEU A 155 -30.16 -1.60 -24.56
CA LEU A 155 -28.98 -1.60 -25.44
C LEU A 155 -29.32 -1.93 -26.91
N SER A 156 -30.31 -2.80 -27.14
CA SER A 156 -30.76 -3.22 -28.47
C SER A 156 -31.41 -2.07 -29.24
N SER A 157 -32.29 -1.29 -28.60
CA SER A 157 -32.91 -0.12 -29.21
C SER A 157 -31.92 1.03 -29.39
N TRP A 158 -30.95 1.22 -28.48
CA TRP A 158 -29.85 2.18 -28.69
C TRP A 158 -29.02 1.84 -29.94
N TRP A 159 -28.70 0.56 -30.14
CA TRP A 159 -27.99 0.10 -31.35
C TRP A 159 -28.80 0.35 -32.63
N GLN A 160 -30.10 0.06 -32.62
CA GLN A 160 -31.00 0.37 -33.75
C GLN A 160 -31.02 1.87 -34.06
N VAL A 161 -31.12 2.73 -33.04
CA VAL A 161 -31.13 4.19 -33.21
C VAL A 161 -29.76 4.70 -33.68
N LEU A 162 -28.65 4.11 -33.25
CA LEU A 162 -27.30 4.44 -33.73
C LEU A 162 -27.12 4.06 -35.21
N LEU A 163 -27.66 2.92 -35.66
CA LEU A 163 -27.68 2.56 -37.08
C LEU A 163 -28.58 3.52 -37.90
N LEU A 164 -29.66 4.03 -37.32
CA LEU A 164 -30.54 5.02 -37.96
C LEU A 164 -29.91 6.42 -38.00
N THR A 165 -29.23 6.89 -36.95
CA THR A 165 -28.49 8.17 -37.00
C THR A 165 -27.35 8.09 -38.01
N PHE A 166 -26.60 6.99 -38.05
CA PHE A 166 -25.55 6.78 -39.05
C PHE A 166 -26.11 6.80 -40.48
N ARG A 167 -27.19 6.05 -40.75
CA ARG A 167 -27.89 6.07 -42.05
C ARG A 167 -28.42 7.47 -42.42
N TYR A 168 -28.97 8.21 -41.45
CA TYR A 168 -29.47 9.57 -41.65
C TYR A 168 -28.33 10.54 -42.00
N VAL A 169 -27.24 10.55 -41.23
CA VAL A 169 -26.07 11.40 -41.48
C VAL A 169 -25.43 11.04 -42.81
N TYR A 170 -25.28 9.74 -43.13
CA TYR A 170 -24.75 9.28 -44.41
C TYR A 170 -25.63 9.72 -45.60
N LYS A 171 -26.96 9.53 -45.53
CA LYS A 171 -27.91 10.06 -46.53
C LYS A 171 -27.76 11.58 -46.67
N LYS A 172 -27.72 12.32 -45.56
CA LYS A 172 -27.67 13.79 -45.52
C LYS A 172 -26.34 14.38 -46.03
N MET A 173 -25.22 13.68 -45.85
CA MET A 173 -23.93 14.06 -46.44
C MET A 173 -23.86 13.77 -47.94
N ARG A 174 -24.66 12.82 -48.45
CA ARG A 174 -24.63 12.37 -49.85
C ARG A 174 -25.74 12.97 -50.72
N ALA A 175 -26.87 13.39 -50.14
CA ALA A 175 -28.00 14.01 -50.80
C ALA A 175 -27.92 15.55 -50.69
N GLY A 176 -27.43 16.22 -51.75
CA GLY A 176 -27.11 17.64 -51.69
C GLY A 176 -28.28 18.63 -51.64
N LYS A 177 -29.51 18.22 -52.02
CA LYS A 177 -30.70 19.10 -52.08
C LYS A 177 -32.02 18.46 -51.65
N GLU A 178 -32.07 17.15 -51.39
CA GLU A 178 -33.31 16.48 -51.00
C GLU A 178 -33.54 16.59 -49.48
N PRO A 179 -34.77 16.89 -49.03
CA PRO A 179 -35.08 16.98 -47.60
C PRO A 179 -35.16 15.58 -46.98
N VAL A 180 -34.02 15.09 -46.47
CA VAL A 180 -33.97 13.84 -45.69
C VAL A 180 -34.69 14.07 -44.35
N GLU A 181 -35.88 13.48 -44.19
CA GLU A 181 -36.62 13.47 -42.92
C GLU A 181 -35.98 12.51 -41.89
N TRP A 182 -36.29 12.75 -40.62
CA TRP A 182 -35.81 11.92 -39.50
C TRP A 182 -36.84 10.85 -39.13
N GLU A 183 -36.51 9.60 -39.44
CA GLU A 183 -37.35 8.40 -39.22
C GLU A 183 -37.33 7.88 -37.76
N GLY A 184 -36.36 8.34 -36.95
CA GLY A 184 -36.11 7.83 -35.60
C GLY A 184 -36.84 8.56 -34.45
N PRO A 185 -36.42 8.33 -33.18
CA PRO A 185 -37.09 8.83 -31.98
C PRO A 185 -37.08 10.35 -31.82
N GLY A 186 -37.97 10.85 -30.94
CA GLY A 186 -38.08 12.26 -30.56
C GLY A 186 -37.13 12.69 -29.43
N LEU A 187 -37.11 13.99 -29.11
CA LEU A 187 -36.18 14.57 -28.13
C LEU A 187 -36.37 14.02 -26.70
N LEU A 188 -37.61 13.76 -26.27
CA LEU A 188 -37.91 13.14 -24.97
C LEU A 188 -37.23 11.77 -24.82
N TRP A 189 -37.27 10.95 -25.87
CA TRP A 189 -36.60 9.64 -25.90
C TRP A 189 -35.08 9.77 -25.77
N PHE A 190 -34.47 10.73 -26.48
CA PHE A 190 -33.02 10.96 -26.37
C PHE A 190 -32.60 11.44 -24.98
N TYR A 191 -33.41 12.28 -24.32
CA TYR A 191 -33.21 12.66 -22.92
C TYR A 191 -33.30 11.44 -21.98
N LEU A 192 -34.35 10.62 -22.10
CA LEU A 192 -34.52 9.40 -21.30
C LEU A 192 -33.37 8.39 -21.53
N ALA A 193 -32.94 8.24 -22.77
CA ALA A 193 -31.82 7.38 -23.15
C ALA A 193 -30.48 7.90 -22.61
N PHE A 194 -30.25 9.21 -22.61
CA PHE A 194 -29.07 9.81 -21.99
C PHE A 194 -29.06 9.60 -20.48
N CYS A 195 -30.18 9.85 -19.79
CA CYS A 195 -30.32 9.58 -18.35
C CYS A 195 -30.06 8.10 -18.01
N SER A 196 -30.58 7.18 -18.84
CA SER A 196 -30.37 5.74 -18.65
C SER A 196 -28.92 5.34 -18.95
N PHE A 197 -28.32 5.84 -20.03
CA PHE A 197 -26.92 5.60 -20.40
C PHE A 197 -25.94 6.05 -19.31
N LEU A 198 -26.12 7.24 -18.75
CA LEU A 198 -25.26 7.74 -17.66
C LEU A 198 -25.24 6.76 -16.50
N PHE A 199 -26.40 6.29 -16.04
CA PHE A 199 -26.47 5.35 -14.93
C PHE A 199 -25.92 3.95 -15.29
N TYR A 200 -26.19 3.49 -16.52
CA TYR A 200 -25.64 2.24 -17.06
C TYR A 200 -24.11 2.24 -17.18
N ALA A 201 -23.48 3.41 -17.39
CA ALA A 201 -22.03 3.56 -17.36
C ALA A 201 -21.51 3.68 -15.92
N VAL A 202 -22.18 4.47 -15.06
CA VAL A 202 -21.81 4.70 -13.65
C VAL A 202 -21.66 3.41 -12.87
N VAL A 203 -22.64 2.51 -12.92
CA VAL A 203 -22.66 1.31 -12.06
C VAL A 203 -21.42 0.41 -12.26
N PRO A 204 -21.11 -0.10 -13.47
CA PRO A 204 -19.91 -0.93 -13.67
C PRO A 204 -18.61 -0.14 -13.43
N LEU A 205 -18.55 1.14 -13.80
CA LEU A 205 -17.36 1.97 -13.53
C LEU A 205 -17.15 2.21 -12.01
N SER A 206 -18.22 2.26 -11.21
CA SER A 206 -18.12 2.40 -9.75
C SER A 206 -17.48 1.17 -9.11
N GLY A 207 -17.85 -0.04 -9.55
CA GLY A 207 -17.21 -1.29 -9.12
C GLY A 207 -15.74 -1.36 -9.54
N LEU A 208 -15.39 -0.82 -10.71
CA LEU A 208 -14.00 -0.73 -11.18
C LEU A 208 -13.18 0.41 -10.54
N SER A 209 -13.80 1.24 -9.70
CA SER A 209 -13.13 2.33 -8.96
C SER A 209 -12.74 1.97 -7.53
N MET A 210 -13.11 0.78 -7.07
CA MET A 210 -12.93 0.29 -5.70
C MET A 210 -12.32 -1.11 -5.75
N GLU A 211 -11.14 -1.29 -5.15
CA GLU A 211 -10.47 -2.60 -5.07
C GLU A 211 -10.33 -2.99 -3.58
N PRO A 212 -10.97 -4.07 -3.10
CA PRO A 212 -10.95 -4.43 -1.68
C PRO A 212 -9.63 -5.13 -1.32
N THR A 213 -8.81 -4.49 -0.49
CA THR A 213 -7.47 -4.97 -0.12
C THR A 213 -7.39 -5.44 1.33
N GLU A 214 -6.31 -6.14 1.67
CA GLU A 214 -5.97 -6.52 3.05
C GLU A 214 -4.95 -5.52 3.60
N ALA A 215 -5.21 -5.01 4.78
CA ALA A 215 -4.49 -3.89 5.38
C ALA A 215 -4.21 -4.15 6.86
N LEU A 216 -3.42 -3.29 7.51
CA LEU A 216 -3.20 -3.33 8.95
C LEU A 216 -3.85 -2.12 9.62
N GLN A 217 -4.55 -2.31 10.72
CA GLN A 217 -5.02 -1.21 11.57
C GLN A 217 -4.29 -1.22 12.91
N LEU A 218 -4.24 -0.07 13.59
CA LEU A 218 -3.81 -0.01 14.99
C LEU A 218 -4.72 -0.89 15.86
N ALA A 219 -4.10 -1.83 16.59
CA ALA A 219 -4.82 -2.77 17.44
C ALA A 219 -5.42 -2.11 18.70
N LYS A 220 -6.10 -2.93 19.51
CA LYS A 220 -6.31 -2.64 20.94
C LYS A 220 -5.66 -3.69 21.86
N ARG A 221 -5.09 -4.75 21.30
CA ARG A 221 -4.34 -5.78 22.04
C ARG A 221 -2.93 -5.30 22.42
N ALA A 222 -2.58 -5.45 23.70
CA ALA A 222 -1.18 -5.34 24.13
C ALA A 222 -0.37 -6.49 23.53
N ILE A 223 0.89 -6.23 23.18
CA ILE A 223 1.77 -7.24 22.56
C ILE A 223 2.79 -7.81 23.56
N ALA A 224 3.27 -9.01 23.24
CA ALA A 224 4.44 -9.60 23.90
C ALA A 224 5.71 -8.90 23.42
N ILE A 225 6.56 -8.53 24.37
CA ILE A 225 7.87 -7.94 24.16
C ILE A 225 8.89 -9.03 24.50
N SER A 226 9.73 -9.37 23.52
CA SER A 226 10.89 -10.25 23.71
C SER A 226 12.05 -9.48 24.32
N GLY A 227 12.18 -8.22 23.89
CA GLY A 227 13.24 -7.30 24.25
C GLY A 227 13.30 -6.88 25.69
N THR A 228 14.31 -6.08 25.98
CA THR A 228 14.69 -5.69 27.34
C THR A 228 13.84 -4.53 27.88
N ASN A 229 13.94 -4.25 29.18
CA ASN A 229 13.28 -3.12 29.83
C ASN A 229 14.13 -2.51 30.94
N GLN A 230 13.65 -1.41 31.52
CA GLN A 230 14.32 -0.67 32.60
C GLN A 230 14.91 -1.57 33.70
N THR A 231 14.25 -2.67 34.08
CA THR A 231 14.69 -3.56 35.18
C THR A 231 15.48 -4.79 34.75
N THR A 232 15.76 -4.91 33.45
CA THR A 232 16.39 -6.10 32.84
C THR A 232 17.54 -5.76 31.88
N PHE A 233 17.62 -4.53 31.37
CA PHE A 233 18.72 -4.00 30.57
C PHE A 233 20.09 -4.29 31.21
N GLN A 234 20.25 -3.95 32.50
CA GLN A 234 21.50 -4.20 33.24
C GLN A 234 21.77 -5.67 33.63
N MET A 235 20.93 -6.63 33.23
CA MET A 235 21.22 -8.07 33.41
C MET A 235 21.96 -8.68 32.22
N GLN A 236 22.05 -7.98 31.09
CA GLN A 236 22.80 -8.43 29.92
C GLN A 236 24.32 -8.38 30.17
N PRO A 237 25.12 -9.36 29.69
CA PRO A 237 26.58 -9.26 29.70
C PRO A 237 27.07 -8.48 28.48
N SER A 238 27.74 -7.34 28.69
CA SER A 238 28.27 -6.49 27.60
C SER A 238 29.12 -7.27 26.57
N ASN A 239 29.95 -8.20 27.04
CA ASN A 239 30.82 -9.01 26.20
C ASN A 239 30.05 -9.95 25.25
N ALA A 240 28.83 -10.37 25.62
CA ALA A 240 27.99 -11.23 24.79
C ALA A 240 27.24 -10.44 23.71
N VAL A 241 26.76 -9.23 24.05
CA VAL A 241 26.15 -8.31 23.08
C VAL A 241 27.17 -7.88 22.02
N ALA A 242 28.41 -7.60 22.43
CA ALA A 242 29.50 -7.29 21.52
C ALA A 242 29.85 -8.44 20.56
N ASP A 243 29.87 -9.69 21.03
CA ASP A 243 30.11 -10.86 20.17
C ASP A 243 28.97 -11.06 19.16
N LEU A 244 27.72 -10.98 19.61
CA LEU A 244 26.54 -11.16 18.75
C LEU A 244 26.47 -10.09 17.66
N ALA A 245 26.68 -8.82 18.02
CA ALA A 245 26.73 -7.72 17.05
C ALA A 245 27.92 -7.85 16.10
N SER A 246 29.10 -8.24 16.59
CA SER A 246 30.26 -8.49 15.71
C SER A 246 30.01 -9.63 14.72
N TYR A 247 29.31 -10.69 15.14
CA TYR A 247 28.92 -11.79 14.28
C TYR A 247 27.86 -11.36 13.24
N SER A 248 26.83 -10.61 13.64
CA SER A 248 25.79 -10.08 12.74
C SER A 248 26.39 -9.16 11.67
N TRP A 249 27.16 -8.15 12.11
CA TRP A 249 27.89 -7.19 11.28
C TRP A 249 28.68 -7.88 10.16
N ARG A 250 29.40 -8.96 10.47
CA ARG A 250 30.23 -9.72 9.52
C ARG A 250 29.46 -10.51 8.48
N GLN A 251 28.13 -10.59 8.56
CA GLN A 251 27.31 -11.23 7.53
C GLN A 251 27.05 -10.32 6.32
N GLY A 252 27.41 -9.02 6.38
CA GLY A 252 27.21 -8.09 5.27
C GLY A 252 25.75 -7.74 5.00
N ARG A 253 24.84 -8.06 5.94
CA ARG A 253 23.41 -7.77 5.87
C ARG A 253 23.14 -6.25 5.94
N PRO A 254 21.96 -5.77 5.50
CA PRO A 254 21.45 -4.47 5.91
C PRO A 254 21.40 -4.41 7.45
N THR A 255 21.83 -3.29 8.05
CA THR A 255 21.74 -3.06 9.49
C THR A 255 20.33 -2.60 9.82
N THR A 256 19.42 -3.56 9.70
CA THR A 256 17.98 -3.44 9.83
C THR A 256 17.48 -4.59 10.71
N PRO A 257 16.55 -4.35 11.65
CA PRO A 257 16.04 -5.41 12.53
C PRO A 257 15.47 -6.61 11.77
N GLU A 258 15.86 -7.84 12.15
CA GLU A 258 15.22 -9.08 11.64
C GLU A 258 13.87 -9.38 12.33
N GLY A 259 13.51 -8.62 13.37
CA GLY A 259 12.18 -8.58 14.01
C GLY A 259 11.53 -7.19 13.85
N ALA A 260 10.37 -6.95 14.48
CA ALA A 260 9.66 -5.67 14.33
C ALA A 260 10.19 -4.54 15.23
N THR A 261 11.45 -4.66 15.69
CA THR A 261 12.22 -3.75 16.55
C THR A 261 12.67 -2.49 15.82
N ILE A 262 11.76 -1.82 15.11
CA ILE A 262 12.07 -0.69 14.21
C ILE A 262 12.97 0.33 14.90
N LEU A 263 14.01 0.78 14.19
CA LEU A 263 14.85 1.90 14.62
C LEU A 263 14.09 3.19 14.25
N TYR A 264 13.41 3.79 15.23
CA TYR A 264 12.49 4.89 14.98
C TYR A 264 13.23 6.19 14.67
N ALA A 265 12.80 6.91 13.65
CA ALA A 265 13.32 8.23 13.29
C ALA A 265 12.79 9.32 14.24
N PRO A 266 13.46 10.48 14.38
CA PRO A 266 12.91 11.63 15.08
C PRO A 266 11.63 12.12 14.40
N ASP A 267 10.64 12.52 15.19
CA ASP A 267 9.39 13.04 14.62
C ASP A 267 9.59 14.31 13.78
N GLY A 268 8.79 14.45 12.73
CA GLY A 268 9.00 15.45 11.68
C GLY A 268 9.99 15.04 10.59
N THR A 269 10.63 13.87 10.68
CA THR A 269 11.33 13.26 9.53
C THR A 269 10.29 12.81 8.49
N PRO A 270 10.37 13.26 7.21
CA PRO A 270 9.43 12.83 6.17
C PRO A 270 9.74 11.41 5.66
N ASP A 271 8.71 10.72 5.16
CA ASP A 271 8.79 9.48 4.37
C ASP A 271 9.69 8.37 4.96
N VAL A 272 9.60 8.16 6.29
CA VAL A 272 10.44 7.21 7.04
C VAL A 272 10.12 5.76 6.67
N SER A 273 11.03 5.13 5.94
CA SER A 273 10.97 3.71 5.57
C SER A 273 11.15 2.78 6.78
N SER A 274 10.80 1.50 6.63
CA SER A 274 11.12 0.47 7.63
C SER A 274 12.62 0.12 7.71
N THR A 275 13.44 0.63 6.79
CA THR A 275 14.90 0.42 6.72
C THR A 275 15.69 1.70 7.00
N PHE A 276 15.01 2.76 7.51
CA PHE A 276 15.52 4.12 7.77
C PHE A 276 17.01 4.23 8.15
N TYR A 277 17.49 3.41 9.08
CA TYR A 277 18.89 3.46 9.50
C TYR A 277 19.88 3.05 8.39
N GLU A 278 19.62 1.96 7.66
CA GLU A 278 20.42 1.55 6.50
C GLU A 278 20.32 2.60 5.39
N ASP A 279 19.11 3.10 5.11
CA ASP A 279 18.86 4.11 4.08
C ASP A 279 19.68 5.41 4.36
N MET A 280 19.73 5.84 5.62
CA MET A 280 20.52 7.00 6.06
C MET A 280 22.02 6.79 5.95
N ILE A 281 22.57 5.66 6.41
CA ILE A 281 24.03 5.40 6.33
C ILE A 281 24.49 5.14 4.89
N GLN A 282 23.64 4.58 4.04
CA GLN A 282 23.90 4.44 2.61
C GLN A 282 23.85 5.81 1.90
N SER A 283 22.89 6.68 2.25
CA SER A 283 22.83 8.06 1.75
C SER A 283 24.08 8.87 2.11
N ASP A 284 24.54 8.78 3.37
CA ASP A 284 25.82 9.36 3.81
C ASP A 284 27.00 8.83 2.97
N TYR A 285 27.12 7.51 2.85
CA TYR A 285 28.19 6.87 2.09
C TYR A 285 28.21 7.32 0.62
N GLN A 286 27.06 7.35 -0.07
CA GLN A 286 26.96 7.84 -1.44
C GLN A 286 27.31 9.34 -1.55
N SER A 287 26.94 10.17 -0.56
CA SER A 287 27.32 11.58 -0.56
C SER A 287 28.84 11.79 -0.46
N ARG A 288 29.54 10.97 0.33
CA ARG A 288 31.01 11.01 0.48
C ARG A 288 31.76 10.53 -0.77
N LEU A 289 31.19 9.59 -1.52
CA LEU A 289 31.76 9.18 -2.82
C LEU A 289 31.67 10.28 -3.89
N LEU A 290 30.84 11.30 -3.69
CA LEU A 290 30.70 12.45 -4.57
C LEU A 290 31.50 13.67 -4.06
N ASP A 291 31.59 13.86 -2.74
CA ASP A 291 32.33 14.97 -2.12
C ASP A 291 33.73 14.56 -1.65
N ASN A 292 34.70 14.74 -2.55
CA ASN A 292 36.14 14.53 -2.32
C ASN A 292 36.75 15.36 -1.16
N SER A 293 36.01 16.27 -0.52
CA SER A 293 36.50 17.00 0.66
C SER A 293 36.47 16.16 1.95
N GLY A 294 35.65 15.10 2.00
CA GLY A 294 35.53 14.17 3.13
C GLY A 294 34.91 14.73 4.41
N SER A 295 34.72 16.06 4.52
CA SER A 295 34.43 16.76 5.78
C SER A 295 32.96 16.81 6.21
N LEU A 296 32.06 16.03 5.60
CA LEU A 296 30.67 15.96 6.07
C LEU A 296 30.62 15.31 7.47
N ASN A 297 30.03 16.05 8.42
CA ASN A 297 29.76 15.59 9.79
C ASN A 297 28.25 15.28 9.92
N SER A 298 27.86 14.04 9.60
CA SER A 298 26.47 13.60 9.51
C SER A 298 26.03 12.92 10.80
N THR A 299 25.37 13.65 11.70
CA THR A 299 24.81 13.03 12.91
C THR A 299 23.50 12.31 12.59
N ILE A 300 23.47 10.99 12.77
CA ILE A 300 22.29 10.15 12.61
C ILE A 300 21.70 9.89 14.00
N THR A 301 20.46 10.32 14.22
CA THR A 301 19.72 10.15 15.49
C THR A 301 18.54 9.20 15.29
N PHE A 302 18.37 8.25 16.21
CA PHE A 302 17.29 7.27 16.20
C PHE A 302 16.98 6.76 17.62
N PHE A 303 15.79 6.18 17.79
CA PHE A 303 15.40 5.49 19.02
C PHE A 303 15.27 3.98 18.79
N SER A 304 16.10 3.19 19.46
CA SER A 304 15.96 1.73 19.54
C SER A 304 14.87 1.39 20.57
N GLY A 305 13.71 0.94 20.08
CA GLY A 305 12.70 0.29 20.92
C GLY A 305 13.13 -1.11 21.38
N PRO A 306 12.42 -1.71 22.34
CA PRO A 306 12.64 -3.10 22.74
C PRO A 306 12.08 -4.07 21.68
N GLU A 307 12.70 -5.23 21.52
CA GLU A 307 12.29 -6.22 20.51
C GLU A 307 10.87 -6.76 20.69
N VAL A 308 10.15 -6.77 19.58
CA VAL A 308 8.73 -7.14 19.45
C VAL A 308 8.51 -7.96 18.18
N SER A 309 7.53 -8.86 18.20
CA SER A 309 7.21 -9.77 17.08
C SER A 309 6.43 -9.12 15.93
N GLU A 310 5.83 -7.96 16.17
CA GLU A 310 5.00 -7.21 15.21
C GLU A 310 5.16 -5.70 15.46
N ARG A 311 4.89 -4.86 14.45
CA ARG A 311 5.07 -3.40 14.59
C ARG A 311 4.22 -2.87 15.74
N ALA A 312 4.77 -1.96 16.53
CA ALA A 312 4.19 -1.51 17.79
C ALA A 312 3.94 0.00 17.80
N HIS A 313 2.80 0.40 18.37
CA HIS A 313 2.49 1.78 18.73
C HIS A 313 2.23 1.84 20.24
N GLY A 314 2.81 2.84 20.89
CA GLY A 314 2.54 3.12 22.30
C GLY A 314 3.74 3.79 22.95
N ARG A 315 3.91 3.59 24.27
CA ARG A 315 5.01 4.17 25.03
C ARG A 315 5.97 3.08 25.49
N ALA A 316 7.21 3.14 25.01
CA ALA A 316 8.24 2.13 25.24
C ALA A 316 9.44 2.71 25.99
N TRP A 317 10.03 1.90 26.88
CA TRP A 317 11.36 2.16 27.41
C TRP A 317 12.41 1.58 26.45
N GLY A 318 13.41 2.37 26.09
CA GLY A 318 14.44 2.03 25.13
C GLY A 318 15.59 3.03 25.12
N MET A 319 16.28 3.12 23.99
CA MET A 319 17.56 3.81 23.88
C MET A 319 17.55 4.85 22.76
N LEU A 320 17.72 6.12 23.12
CA LEU A 320 17.98 7.21 22.19
C LEU A 320 19.48 7.29 21.90
N THR A 321 19.83 7.20 20.64
CA THR A 321 21.21 7.19 20.16
C THR A 321 21.39 8.24 19.06
N SER A 322 22.45 9.04 19.16
CA SER A 322 22.93 9.94 18.11
C SER A 322 24.40 9.64 17.85
N ILE A 323 24.75 9.24 16.62
CA ILE A 323 26.12 8.90 16.23
C ILE A 323 26.54 9.79 15.07
N SER A 324 27.79 10.24 15.08
CA SER A 324 28.45 10.76 13.89
C SER A 324 29.80 10.09 13.73
N CYS A 325 30.06 9.50 12.57
CA CYS A 325 31.34 8.95 12.16
C CYS A 325 31.84 9.68 10.92
N MET A 326 33.12 10.00 10.88
CA MET A 326 33.80 10.57 9.71
C MET A 326 35.18 9.93 9.48
N PRO A 327 35.62 9.75 8.23
CA PRO A 327 37.02 9.49 7.92
C PRO A 327 37.85 10.75 8.22
N VAL A 328 39.10 10.58 8.66
CA VAL A 328 39.96 11.68 9.13
C VAL A 328 41.44 11.46 8.80
N HIS A 329 42.24 12.53 8.76
CA HIS A 329 43.66 12.46 8.47
C HIS A 329 44.44 11.91 9.69
N PRO A 330 45.20 10.80 9.55
CA PRO A 330 45.68 10.00 10.68
C PRO A 330 46.73 10.69 11.55
N TYR A 331 47.38 11.75 11.07
CA TYR A 331 48.42 12.49 11.81
C TYR A 331 47.97 13.87 12.34
N ARG A 332 46.69 14.26 12.22
CA ARG A 332 46.24 15.65 12.48
C ARG A 332 44.90 15.79 13.21
N ASP A 333 43.94 14.90 12.91
CA ASP A 333 42.52 15.14 13.20
C ASP A 333 41.98 14.27 14.37
N LEU A 334 42.90 13.55 15.03
CA LEU A 334 42.66 12.62 16.13
C LEU A 334 42.94 13.29 17.48
N GLU A 335 42.17 12.94 18.52
CA GLU A 335 42.31 13.48 19.88
C GLU A 335 42.58 12.39 20.93
N LEU A 336 42.11 11.16 20.72
CA LEU A 336 42.38 9.99 21.56
C LEU A 336 43.70 9.30 21.19
N LEU A 337 44.15 9.49 19.95
CA LEU A 337 45.36 8.90 19.37
C LEU A 337 46.29 9.98 18.78
N SER A 338 47.55 9.99 19.21
CA SER A 338 48.61 10.79 18.60
C SER A 338 49.51 9.88 17.78
N VAL A 339 49.53 10.08 16.46
CA VAL A 339 50.18 9.18 15.50
C VAL A 339 51.10 9.97 14.58
N THR A 340 52.31 9.46 14.34
CA THR A 340 53.27 10.07 13.41
C THR A 340 53.85 9.06 12.40
N ALA A 341 53.83 7.77 12.74
CA ALA A 341 54.11 6.67 11.84
C ALA A 341 53.44 5.39 12.36
N ILE A 342 53.33 4.37 11.52
CA ILE A 342 52.80 3.03 11.86
C ILE A 342 53.46 2.42 13.11
N ASN A 343 54.76 2.65 13.29
CA ASN A 343 55.53 2.19 14.46
C ASN A 343 55.69 3.26 15.59
N ASN A 344 55.16 4.48 15.42
CA ASN A 344 55.34 5.59 16.37
C ASN A 344 54.02 6.33 16.65
N TRP A 345 53.37 5.90 17.72
CA TRP A 345 52.08 6.41 18.19
C TRP A 345 51.98 6.35 19.73
N SER A 346 51.06 7.12 20.29
CA SER A 346 50.63 7.06 21.69
C SER A 346 49.15 7.40 21.83
N SER A 347 48.50 6.97 22.92
CA SER A 347 47.22 7.51 23.35
C SER A 347 47.44 8.51 24.49
N PRO A 348 47.14 9.81 24.31
CA PRO A 348 47.28 10.80 25.40
C PRO A 348 46.36 10.51 26.59
N VAL A 349 45.22 9.86 26.36
CA VAL A 349 44.21 9.54 27.38
C VAL A 349 44.69 8.42 28.31
N TRP A 350 45.32 7.38 27.75
CA TRP A 350 45.70 6.16 28.48
C TRP A 350 47.21 6.07 28.75
N THR A 351 47.99 7.06 28.30
CA THR A 351 49.47 7.14 28.33
C THR A 351 50.23 6.02 27.61
N THR A 352 49.54 4.99 27.11
CA THR A 352 50.10 3.85 26.35
C THR A 352 50.78 4.30 25.05
N THR A 353 51.93 3.70 24.72
CA THR A 353 52.71 4.00 23.51
C THR A 353 53.00 2.76 22.67
N SER A 354 53.41 2.96 21.41
CA SER A 354 53.86 1.87 20.54
C SER A 354 55.03 1.07 21.11
N LYS A 355 55.88 1.68 21.96
CA LYS A 355 57.02 1.00 22.59
C LYS A 355 56.59 -0.07 23.58
N ASP A 356 55.48 0.16 24.29
CA ASP A 356 54.96 -0.77 25.29
C ASP A 356 54.35 -2.03 24.64
N TYR A 357 53.93 -1.91 23.38
CA TYR A 357 53.54 -3.00 22.48
C TYR A 357 54.73 -3.65 21.74
N VAL A 358 55.88 -2.99 21.63
CA VAL A 358 57.12 -3.54 21.02
C VAL A 358 57.94 -4.34 22.03
N ASN A 359 58.04 -3.87 23.28
CA ASN A 359 58.99 -4.36 24.29
C ASN A 359 58.62 -5.73 24.92
N GLY A 360 57.63 -6.45 24.38
CA GLY A 360 57.27 -7.81 24.82
C GLY A 360 56.62 -7.91 26.20
N THR A 361 56.45 -6.79 26.91
CA THR A 361 55.59 -6.71 28.10
C THR A 361 54.15 -7.06 27.72
N SER A 362 53.62 -8.17 28.23
CA SER A 362 52.22 -8.56 28.01
C SER A 362 51.20 -7.61 28.65
N GLY A 363 51.67 -6.69 29.50
CA GLY A 363 50.87 -5.71 30.24
C GLY A 363 49.84 -4.95 29.38
N PRO A 364 50.25 -4.13 28.38
CA PRO A 364 49.30 -3.34 27.58
C PRO A 364 48.32 -4.20 26.77
N TYR A 365 48.80 -5.27 26.13
CA TYR A 365 47.95 -6.24 25.41
C TYR A 365 46.92 -6.91 26.31
N ALA A 366 47.27 -7.17 27.58
CA ALA A 366 46.35 -7.70 28.58
C ALA A 366 45.45 -6.61 29.18
N ALA A 367 45.92 -5.36 29.26
CA ALA A 367 45.20 -4.22 29.83
C ALA A 367 44.20 -3.57 28.86
N SER A 368 44.22 -3.90 27.56
CA SER A 368 43.24 -3.45 26.56
C SER A 368 41.76 -3.63 27.02
N GLY A 369 41.49 -4.60 27.89
CA GLY A 369 40.16 -4.84 28.45
C GLY A 369 39.73 -3.91 29.59
N PHE A 370 40.62 -3.06 30.11
CA PHE A 370 40.35 -2.07 31.16
C PHE A 370 40.59 -0.64 30.66
N GLU A 371 41.73 -0.44 30.01
CA GLU A 371 42.17 0.76 29.33
C GLU A 371 41.98 0.51 27.83
N PRO A 372 40.89 0.96 27.20
CA PRO A 372 40.51 0.55 25.86
C PRO A 372 41.36 1.21 24.78
N VAL A 373 42.61 0.74 24.67
CA VAL A 373 43.54 0.93 23.57
C VAL A 373 43.98 -0.45 23.10
N HIS A 374 43.89 -0.71 21.79
CA HIS A 374 44.33 -1.96 21.20
C HIS A 374 45.05 -1.72 19.87
N PHE A 375 46.25 -2.27 19.75
CA PHE A 375 47.00 -2.36 18.50
C PHE A 375 47.09 -3.82 18.06
N ALA A 376 46.87 -4.09 16.79
CA ALA A 376 47.07 -5.42 16.21
C ALA A 376 47.55 -5.35 14.75
N GLU A 377 48.39 -6.32 14.38
CA GLU A 377 48.92 -6.53 13.03
C GLU A 377 48.56 -7.94 12.55
N GLY A 378 48.38 -8.11 11.23
CA GLY A 378 48.02 -9.41 10.66
C GLY A 378 48.00 -9.43 9.14
N THR A 379 47.76 -10.61 8.58
CA THR A 379 47.63 -10.83 7.14
C THR A 379 46.44 -11.75 6.85
N GLY A 380 45.74 -11.51 5.74
CA GLY A 380 44.60 -12.33 5.33
C GLY A 380 44.31 -12.16 3.85
N LEU A 381 44.36 -13.26 3.09
CA LEU A 381 44.09 -13.32 1.64
C LEU A 381 44.74 -12.14 0.88
N GLY A 382 46.07 -12.07 0.93
CA GLY A 382 46.89 -11.07 0.24
C GLY A 382 46.96 -9.68 0.87
N LEU A 383 45.96 -9.28 1.66
CA LEU A 383 45.96 -8.01 2.38
C LEU A 383 46.74 -8.14 3.70
N LYS A 384 47.80 -7.35 3.85
CA LYS A 384 48.42 -7.05 5.14
C LYS A 384 47.71 -5.87 5.78
N TYR A 385 47.44 -5.94 7.08
CA TYR A 385 46.84 -4.84 7.83
C TYR A 385 47.54 -4.64 9.17
N GLN A 386 47.56 -3.39 9.62
CA GLN A 386 47.80 -3.03 11.02
C GLN A 386 46.73 -2.03 11.43
N TYR A 387 46.27 -2.06 12.67
CA TYR A 387 45.33 -1.07 13.18
C TYR A 387 45.59 -0.73 14.65
N LEU A 388 45.21 0.49 15.02
CA LEU A 388 45.25 1.03 16.36
C LEU A 388 43.88 1.62 16.67
N MET A 389 43.19 1.10 17.69
CA MET A 389 41.87 1.57 18.12
C MET A 389 41.93 2.07 19.56
N ALA A 390 41.24 3.16 19.85
CA ALA A 390 41.05 3.67 21.21
C ALA A 390 39.60 4.14 21.47
N SER A 391 39.18 4.06 22.72
CA SER A 391 37.93 4.65 23.24
C SER A 391 38.24 5.67 24.33
N ASN A 392 37.40 6.70 24.46
CA ASN A 392 37.56 7.76 25.48
C ASN A 392 37.18 7.31 26.91
N LEU A 393 36.41 6.22 27.06
CA LEU A 393 35.82 5.81 28.33
C LEU A 393 36.19 4.36 28.69
N GLY A 394 36.96 4.23 29.76
CA GLY A 394 37.37 2.96 30.36
C GLY A 394 36.28 2.26 31.18
N ILE A 395 36.60 1.07 31.66
CA ILE A 395 35.59 0.06 32.03
C ILE A 395 35.42 -0.06 33.55
N PHE A 396 36.14 0.77 34.31
CA PHE A 396 36.03 0.86 35.77
C PHE A 396 34.66 1.38 36.24
N ALA A 397 34.31 1.04 37.48
CA ALA A 397 32.94 1.01 37.99
C ALA A 397 32.11 2.31 37.74
N GLY A 398 31.22 2.22 36.75
CA GLY A 398 30.16 3.21 36.49
C GLY A 398 30.54 4.40 35.61
N LEU A 399 31.72 4.40 34.96
CA LEU A 399 32.11 5.51 34.06
C LEU A 399 31.28 5.57 32.76
N ALA A 400 30.82 4.42 32.26
CA ALA A 400 30.01 4.32 31.06
C ALA A 400 28.86 3.32 31.27
N ARG A 401 27.97 3.61 32.23
CA ARG A 401 26.76 2.81 32.53
C ARG A 401 25.52 3.68 32.56
N TYR A 402 24.40 3.07 32.21
CA TYR A 402 23.08 3.70 32.12
C TYR A 402 22.26 3.59 33.41
N ASP A 403 22.92 3.48 34.57
CA ASP A 403 22.33 3.24 35.90
C ASP A 403 22.28 4.49 36.81
N ASN A 404 22.80 5.64 36.34
CA ASN A 404 22.86 6.89 37.11
C ASN A 404 22.51 8.11 36.23
N GLU A 405 21.50 8.88 36.65
CA GLU A 405 20.93 9.99 35.89
C GLU A 405 21.93 11.16 35.77
N THR A 406 22.79 11.35 36.77
CA THR A 406 23.87 12.36 36.76
C THR A 406 25.00 12.04 35.76
N ARG A 407 24.92 10.92 35.04
CA ARG A 407 25.86 10.46 34.01
C ARG A 407 25.19 10.20 32.65
N LEU A 408 23.94 10.64 32.48
CA LEU A 408 23.24 10.61 31.20
C LEU A 408 23.18 12.04 30.61
N PRO A 409 23.44 12.25 29.31
CA PRO A 409 23.83 11.26 28.29
C PRO A 409 25.23 10.66 28.51
N VAL A 410 25.42 9.40 28.08
CA VAL A 410 26.76 8.81 27.95
C VAL A 410 27.38 9.31 26.65
N LEU A 411 28.42 10.14 26.77
CA LEU A 411 29.17 10.73 25.66
C LEU A 411 30.44 9.90 25.37
N GLY A 412 30.34 9.02 24.39
CA GLY A 412 31.44 8.18 23.91
C GLY A 412 32.15 8.76 22.70
N ALA A 413 33.43 8.45 22.56
CA ALA A 413 34.21 8.68 21.35
C ALA A 413 35.13 7.49 21.09
N ILE A 414 35.31 7.17 19.80
CA ILE A 414 36.22 6.14 19.30
C ILE A 414 37.08 6.75 18.21
N GLU A 415 38.35 6.38 18.22
CA GLU A 415 39.25 6.59 17.10
C GLU A 415 39.88 5.28 16.67
N LEU A 416 40.01 5.11 15.35
CA LEU A 416 40.65 3.98 14.71
C LEU A 416 41.61 4.52 13.66
N VAL A 417 42.88 4.11 13.70
CA VAL A 417 43.82 4.27 12.59
C VAL A 417 44.05 2.91 11.99
N MET A 418 43.96 2.82 10.66
CA MET A 418 44.13 1.59 9.91
C MET A 418 45.14 1.78 8.79
N TRP A 419 46.06 0.83 8.68
CA TRP A 419 47.10 0.74 7.66
C TRP A 419 46.93 -0.54 6.84
N GLN A 420 47.08 -0.44 5.52
CA GLN A 420 46.95 -1.54 4.57
C GLN A 420 48.18 -1.61 3.65
N ALA A 421 48.57 -2.83 3.28
CA ALA A 421 49.55 -3.12 2.23
C ALA A 421 49.25 -4.48 1.58
N PHE A 422 49.83 -4.76 0.41
CA PHE A 422 49.67 -6.06 -0.25
C PHE A 422 50.90 -6.95 -0.11
N ASP A 423 50.68 -8.27 0.00
CA ASP A 423 51.80 -9.22 0.05
C ASP A 423 52.30 -9.67 -1.32
N THR A 424 52.86 -8.69 -2.04
CA THR A 424 53.57 -8.82 -3.32
C THR A 424 54.60 -9.95 -3.40
N ILE A 425 55.14 -10.43 -2.28
CA ILE A 425 56.11 -11.54 -2.25
C ILE A 425 55.43 -12.86 -2.65
N VAL A 426 54.15 -13.02 -2.33
CA VAL A 426 53.32 -14.20 -2.64
C VAL A 426 52.56 -14.01 -3.98
N GLY A 427 52.83 -12.91 -4.71
CA GLY A 427 52.24 -12.62 -6.02
C GLY A 427 50.90 -11.87 -5.98
N TYR A 428 50.41 -11.44 -4.82
CA TYR A 428 49.19 -10.63 -4.71
C TYR A 428 49.38 -9.23 -5.32
N ILE A 429 48.34 -8.74 -6.00
CA ILE A 429 48.38 -7.51 -6.79
C ILE A 429 47.45 -6.46 -6.15
N PRO A 430 47.91 -5.22 -5.91
CA PRO A 430 47.05 -4.15 -5.41
C PRO A 430 45.83 -3.91 -6.32
N ASP A 431 44.65 -3.88 -5.71
CA ASP A 431 43.40 -3.55 -6.39
C ASP A 431 43.29 -2.06 -6.76
N GLU A 432 42.20 -1.69 -7.43
CA GLU A 432 41.96 -0.31 -7.87
C GLU A 432 41.67 0.63 -6.69
N THR A 433 40.95 0.17 -5.67
CA THR A 433 40.71 0.93 -4.43
C THR A 433 42.03 1.32 -3.76
N PHE A 434 43.02 0.41 -3.71
CA PHE A 434 44.33 0.68 -3.11
C PHE A 434 45.16 1.67 -3.93
N LYS A 435 45.09 1.58 -5.27
CA LYS A 435 45.74 2.55 -6.16
C LYS A 435 45.13 3.93 -5.97
N ASN A 436 43.79 4.02 -5.93
CA ASN A 436 43.06 5.29 -5.75
C ASN A 436 43.32 5.90 -4.37
N MET A 437 43.38 5.08 -3.30
CA MET A 437 43.75 5.52 -1.95
C MET A 437 45.10 6.25 -1.90
N SER A 438 46.08 5.89 -2.74
CA SER A 438 47.39 6.58 -2.79
C SER A 438 47.31 8.05 -3.21
N SER A 439 46.16 8.49 -3.74
CA SER A 439 45.87 9.87 -4.14
C SER A 439 44.81 10.56 -3.28
N HIS A 440 44.31 9.89 -2.23
CA HIS A 440 43.19 10.36 -1.43
C HIS A 440 43.66 11.31 -0.30
N PRO A 441 43.02 12.49 -0.09
CA PRO A 441 43.53 13.52 0.82
C PRO A 441 43.56 13.14 2.31
N LEU A 442 42.84 12.09 2.71
CA LEU A 442 42.83 11.56 4.09
C LEU A 442 43.75 10.34 4.29
N VAL A 443 44.45 9.90 3.24
CA VAL A 443 45.35 8.74 3.26
C VAL A 443 46.80 9.20 3.24
N GLU A 444 47.59 8.68 4.16
CA GLU A 444 49.02 8.94 4.29
C GLU A 444 49.84 7.67 4.11
N SER A 445 51.06 7.81 3.61
CA SER A 445 52.00 6.69 3.50
C SER A 445 52.83 6.52 4.77
N SER A 446 53.09 5.28 5.19
CA SER A 446 53.90 4.99 6.38
C SER A 446 54.77 3.76 6.17
N PHE A 447 56.07 3.88 6.42
CA PHE A 447 57.01 2.78 6.27
C PHE A 447 57.12 1.95 7.56
N SER A 448 56.85 0.64 7.44
CA SER A 448 57.05 -0.34 8.49
C SER A 448 58.47 -0.87 8.44
N SER A 449 59.26 -0.54 9.46
CA SER A 449 60.58 -1.16 9.71
C SER A 449 60.51 -2.59 10.25
N ARG A 450 59.31 -3.12 10.56
CA ARG A 450 59.13 -4.50 11.04
C ARG A 450 59.17 -5.52 9.89
N ASP A 451 58.51 -5.22 8.78
CA ASP A 451 58.41 -6.09 7.60
C ASP A 451 58.92 -5.46 6.30
N ASN A 452 59.62 -4.31 6.40
CA ASN A 452 60.26 -3.59 5.29
C ASN A 452 59.28 -3.25 4.14
N LYS A 453 58.07 -2.80 4.49
CA LYS A 453 57.01 -2.43 3.54
C LYS A 453 56.39 -1.08 3.87
N THR A 454 56.01 -0.35 2.82
CA THR A 454 55.17 0.86 2.95
C THR A 454 53.70 0.45 2.96
N TYR A 455 52.97 0.99 3.93
CA TYR A 455 51.52 0.87 4.07
C TYR A 455 50.87 2.20 3.72
N LEU A 456 49.65 2.17 3.19
CA LEU A 456 48.75 3.31 3.11
C LEU A 456 47.82 3.28 4.32
N GLY A 457 47.61 4.40 5.01
CA GLY A 457 46.72 4.42 6.18
C GLY A 457 45.94 5.71 6.35
N TYR A 458 44.82 5.60 7.05
CA TYR A 458 43.86 6.67 7.32
C TYR A 458 43.26 6.51 8.72
N GLY A 459 42.62 7.57 9.22
CA GLY A 459 41.83 7.54 10.45
C GLY A 459 40.33 7.40 10.17
N VAL A 460 39.59 6.86 11.13
CA VAL A 460 38.14 7.02 11.26
C VAL A 460 37.86 7.44 12.70
N ARG A 461 37.00 8.46 12.84
CA ARG A 461 36.65 9.08 14.12
C ARG A 461 35.14 9.07 14.30
N CYS A 462 34.68 8.47 15.39
CA CYS A 462 33.26 8.35 15.71
C CYS A 462 32.96 8.97 17.08
N SER A 463 31.91 9.77 17.15
CA SER A 463 31.29 10.23 18.40
C SER A 463 29.91 9.61 18.57
N VAL A 464 29.53 9.30 19.81
CA VAL A 464 28.23 8.75 20.17
C VAL A 464 27.68 9.42 21.42
N ASN A 465 26.47 9.95 21.32
CA ASN A 465 25.65 10.35 22.43
C ASN A 465 24.58 9.26 22.60
N SER A 466 24.51 8.65 23.79
CA SER A 466 23.55 7.58 24.07
C SER A 466 22.86 7.76 25.43
N THR A 467 21.54 7.63 25.44
CA THR A 467 20.68 7.83 26.61
C THR A 467 19.58 6.78 26.64
N VAL A 468 19.21 6.28 27.83
CA VAL A 468 18.06 5.38 28.01
C VAL A 468 16.88 6.13 28.60
N GLY A 469 15.67 5.78 28.17
CA GLY A 469 14.46 6.51 28.54
C GLY A 469 13.18 5.97 27.91
N ALA A 470 12.05 6.60 28.24
CA ALA A 470 10.74 6.28 27.70
C ALA A 470 10.34 7.26 26.59
N ALA A 471 10.00 6.75 25.41
CA ALA A 471 9.47 7.50 24.28
C ALA A 471 8.11 6.95 23.84
N THR A 472 7.32 7.79 23.19
CA THR A 472 6.14 7.35 22.43
C THR A 472 6.64 6.95 21.03
N ILE A 473 6.35 5.72 20.58
CA ILE A 473 6.75 5.20 19.26
C ILE A 473 5.51 4.99 18.38
N SER A 474 5.63 5.33 17.10
CA SER A 474 4.53 5.27 16.13
C SER A 474 4.79 4.21 15.07
N ALA A 475 3.92 3.19 15.02
CA ALA A 475 3.94 2.19 13.95
C ALA A 475 3.58 2.77 12.56
N VAL A 476 2.84 3.88 12.54
CA VAL A 476 2.28 4.51 11.32
C VAL A 476 3.35 5.34 10.60
N THR A 477 4.05 6.19 11.34
CA THR A 477 5.06 7.11 10.80
C THR A 477 6.48 6.58 10.93
N ASN A 478 6.70 5.44 11.62
CA ASN A 478 8.02 4.95 12.04
C ASN A 478 8.84 5.99 12.84
N THR A 479 8.19 6.98 13.46
CA THR A 479 8.84 8.03 14.28
C THR A 479 8.69 7.80 15.79
N PHE A 480 9.50 8.52 16.58
CA PHE A 480 9.37 8.61 18.04
C PHE A 480 9.21 10.07 18.53
N THR A 481 8.42 10.23 19.59
CA THR A 481 8.13 11.51 20.28
C THR A 481 8.27 11.36 21.81
N ASP A 482 8.17 12.45 22.55
CA ASP A 482 8.07 12.49 24.02
C ASP A 482 9.13 11.68 24.79
N PHE A 483 10.37 11.62 24.27
CA PHE A 483 11.48 10.97 24.94
C PHE A 483 11.78 11.64 26.29
N LYS A 484 11.79 10.85 27.36
CA LYS A 484 12.16 11.27 28.71
C LYS A 484 13.20 10.29 29.25
N THR A 485 14.37 10.81 29.64
CA THR A 485 15.44 10.04 30.29
C THR A 485 14.90 9.26 31.49
N GLN A 486 15.20 7.96 31.56
CA GLN A 486 14.83 7.08 32.68
C GLN A 486 15.91 6.01 32.83
N VAL A 487 16.75 6.12 33.86
CA VAL A 487 17.84 5.19 34.14
C VAL A 487 17.39 3.74 34.21
N ALA A 488 18.26 2.82 33.78
CA ALA A 488 18.06 1.39 33.98
C ALA A 488 18.30 1.02 35.45
N SER A 489 17.41 0.23 36.02
CA SER A 489 17.47 -0.22 37.42
C SER A 489 18.52 -1.32 37.59
N LEU A 490 19.54 -1.04 38.41
CA LEU A 490 20.60 -1.99 38.73
C LEU A 490 20.10 -3.04 39.75
N LYS A 491 19.54 -4.15 39.25
CA LYS A 491 19.37 -5.36 40.08
C LYS A 491 20.72 -5.99 40.36
N ALA A 492 21.02 -6.25 41.63
CA ALA A 492 22.28 -6.87 42.04
C ALA A 492 22.36 -8.33 41.55
N THR A 493 23.01 -8.55 40.42
CA THR A 493 23.38 -9.89 39.93
C THR A 493 24.25 -10.58 40.97
N ARG A 494 23.83 -11.74 41.51
CA ARG A 494 24.66 -12.52 42.42
C ARG A 494 25.92 -12.98 41.69
N VAL A 495 27.06 -12.40 42.06
CA VAL A 495 28.37 -12.74 41.47
C VAL A 495 28.77 -14.15 41.93
N GLY A 496 28.49 -15.14 41.08
CA GLY A 496 28.72 -16.57 41.36
C GLY A 496 29.35 -17.36 40.21
N ALA A 497 29.79 -16.67 39.15
CA ALA A 497 30.47 -17.26 38.00
C ALA A 497 31.70 -16.40 37.62
N GLN A 498 32.66 -17.00 36.92
CA GLN A 498 34.05 -16.53 36.91
C GLN A 498 34.45 -15.64 35.72
N ILE A 499 35.12 -14.53 36.05
CA ILE A 499 36.31 -13.98 35.35
C ILE A 499 36.14 -13.34 33.95
N THR A 500 35.11 -13.64 33.14
CA THR A 500 35.05 -13.16 31.73
C THR A 500 33.85 -12.29 31.35
N THR A 501 32.87 -12.06 32.23
CA THR A 501 31.63 -11.32 31.91
C THR A 501 31.48 -10.04 32.72
N THR A 502 31.75 -8.88 32.07
CA THR A 502 31.27 -7.59 32.59
C THR A 502 29.75 -7.56 32.50
N SER A 503 29.09 -7.60 33.66
CA SER A 503 27.63 -7.49 33.77
C SER A 503 27.16 -6.04 33.68
N GLY A 504 25.95 -5.88 33.15
CA GLY A 504 25.43 -4.58 32.74
C GLY A 504 25.83 -4.22 31.31
N VAL A 505 25.08 -3.29 30.73
CA VAL A 505 25.35 -2.73 29.40
C VAL A 505 26.25 -1.50 29.58
N MET A 506 27.45 -1.58 29.01
CA MET A 506 28.41 -0.49 28.93
C MET A 506 28.06 0.47 27.79
N GLY A 507 28.61 1.69 27.81
CA GLY A 507 28.45 2.68 26.74
C GLY A 507 28.80 2.12 25.35
N LEU A 508 28.02 2.51 24.33
CA LEU A 508 28.16 2.00 22.95
C LEU A 508 29.60 2.06 22.43
N GLN A 509 30.36 3.10 22.77
CA GLN A 509 31.76 3.24 22.37
C GLN A 509 32.66 2.08 22.86
N SER A 510 32.43 1.61 24.09
CA SER A 510 33.18 0.49 24.68
C SER A 510 32.73 -0.85 24.10
N LEU A 511 31.44 -0.98 23.75
CA LEU A 511 30.91 -2.16 23.06
C LEU A 511 31.44 -2.29 21.62
N VAL A 512 31.48 -1.20 20.85
CA VAL A 512 32.07 -1.16 19.50
C VAL A 512 33.56 -1.50 19.55
N PHE A 513 34.29 -0.97 20.53
CA PHE A 513 35.69 -1.35 20.78
C PHE A 513 35.84 -2.86 21.00
N SER A 514 35.01 -3.49 21.85
CA SER A 514 35.02 -4.95 22.04
C SER A 514 34.73 -5.71 20.75
N ALA A 515 33.65 -5.32 20.05
CA ALA A 515 33.16 -6.02 18.87
C ALA A 515 34.13 -5.94 17.68
N PHE A 516 34.87 -4.83 17.54
CA PHE A 516 35.89 -4.65 16.50
C PHE A 516 37.21 -5.36 16.83
N THR A 517 37.70 -5.22 18.08
CA THR A 517 39.04 -5.71 18.50
C THR A 517 39.08 -7.18 18.92
N SER A 518 37.93 -7.79 19.25
CA SER A 518 37.81 -9.06 19.98
C SER A 518 38.32 -9.04 21.44
N VAL A 519 38.61 -7.86 22.00
CA VAL A 519 39.00 -7.70 23.40
C VAL A 519 37.78 -7.86 24.33
N LEU A 520 37.94 -8.63 25.41
CA LEU A 520 36.95 -8.73 26.48
C LEU A 520 36.96 -7.49 27.37
N LEU A 521 35.80 -6.84 27.54
CA LEU A 521 35.64 -5.71 28.45
C LEU A 521 35.67 -6.21 29.91
N GLY A 522 36.47 -5.54 30.75
CA GLY A 522 36.68 -5.85 32.17
C GLY A 522 37.57 -7.08 32.43
N TYR A 523 38.33 -7.55 31.44
CA TYR A 523 39.21 -8.71 31.53
C TYR A 523 40.67 -8.33 31.36
N GLN A 524 41.58 -8.95 32.14
CA GLN A 524 43.02 -8.76 31.98
C GLN A 524 43.62 -10.01 31.34
N GLY A 525 43.92 -9.93 30.05
CA GLY A 525 44.48 -11.04 29.28
C GLY A 525 44.35 -10.82 27.77
N PHE A 526 44.85 -11.78 27.00
CA PHE A 526 44.89 -11.68 25.54
C PHE A 526 43.46 -11.60 24.93
N PRO A 527 43.30 -10.98 23.74
CA PRO A 527 42.05 -10.98 23.00
C PRO A 527 41.53 -12.40 22.73
N LYS A 528 40.22 -12.53 22.44
CA LYS A 528 39.56 -13.83 22.18
C LYS A 528 40.18 -14.61 21.00
N CYS A 529 40.89 -13.92 20.11
CA CYS A 529 41.35 -14.45 18.84
C CYS A 529 42.84 -14.17 18.61
N SER A 530 43.56 -15.14 18.07
CA SER A 530 44.97 -14.97 17.71
C SER A 530 45.15 -14.16 16.43
N SER A 531 46.33 -13.57 16.25
CA SER A 531 46.73 -12.82 15.04
C SER A 531 46.68 -13.63 13.74
N PHE A 532 46.60 -14.96 13.82
CA PHE A 532 46.45 -15.85 12.66
C PHE A 532 44.99 -16.12 12.27
N SER A 533 44.00 -15.69 13.07
CA SER A 533 42.60 -15.96 12.77
C SER A 533 42.01 -14.95 11.78
N VAL A 534 42.17 -15.26 10.50
CA VAL A 534 41.74 -14.44 9.34
C VAL A 534 40.28 -13.98 9.44
N PHE A 535 39.38 -14.79 10.00
CA PHE A 535 37.95 -14.47 10.10
C PHE A 535 37.57 -13.65 11.34
N CYS A 536 38.51 -13.41 12.26
CA CYS A 536 38.22 -12.86 13.59
C CYS A 536 38.52 -11.36 13.74
N THR A 537 39.28 -10.73 12.86
CA THR A 537 39.77 -9.35 13.07
C THR A 537 38.86 -8.26 12.49
N GLY A 538 38.82 -7.10 13.14
CA GLY A 538 38.00 -5.94 12.77
C GLY A 538 38.13 -5.48 11.31
N PRO A 539 39.35 -5.31 10.74
CA PRO A 539 39.53 -4.91 9.33
C PRO A 539 38.88 -5.86 8.32
N ILE A 540 38.97 -7.17 8.54
CA ILE A 540 38.35 -8.17 7.66
C ILE A 540 36.83 -8.21 7.89
N GLY A 541 36.38 -8.04 9.14
CA GLY A 541 34.96 -7.90 9.44
C GLY A 541 34.31 -6.67 8.80
N ALA A 542 35.01 -5.52 8.76
CA ALA A 542 34.55 -4.29 8.13
C ALA A 542 34.42 -4.42 6.60
N ASN A 543 35.33 -5.18 5.98
CA ASN A 543 35.19 -5.58 4.59
C ASN A 543 33.91 -6.40 4.39
N LEU A 544 33.73 -7.52 5.10
CA LEU A 544 32.55 -8.38 4.96
C LEU A 544 31.22 -7.62 5.23
N ALA A 545 31.19 -6.78 6.26
CA ALA A 545 30.05 -5.92 6.63
C ALA A 545 29.62 -4.95 5.52
N THR A 546 30.53 -4.59 4.61
CA THR A 546 30.29 -3.69 3.48
C THR A 546 30.37 -4.42 2.13
N ASN A 547 30.02 -5.72 2.11
CA ASN A 547 30.04 -6.61 0.94
C ASN A 547 31.43 -6.73 0.26
N GLY A 548 32.50 -6.61 1.06
CA GLY A 548 33.91 -6.79 0.67
C GLY A 548 34.33 -8.26 0.70
N ILE A 549 33.55 -9.10 0.01
CA ILE A 549 33.84 -10.53 -0.10
C ILE A 549 35.16 -10.78 -0.85
N PRO A 550 35.92 -11.83 -0.50
CA PRO A 550 37.11 -12.22 -1.25
C PRO A 550 36.80 -12.49 -2.72
N SER A 551 37.61 -11.94 -3.63
CA SER A 551 37.52 -12.17 -5.07
C SER A 551 38.75 -12.93 -5.58
N PHE A 552 38.65 -13.55 -6.75
CA PHE A 552 39.78 -14.25 -7.37
C PHE A 552 40.65 -13.24 -8.15
N ALA A 553 41.78 -12.85 -7.57
CA ALA A 553 42.74 -11.95 -8.20
C ALA A 553 43.69 -12.75 -9.10
N PRO A 554 43.76 -12.49 -10.42
CA PRO A 554 44.69 -13.17 -11.31
C PRO A 554 46.13 -12.71 -11.02
N ILE A 555 47.05 -13.65 -10.81
CA ILE A 555 48.46 -13.36 -10.46
C ILE A 555 49.42 -13.57 -11.65
N GLN A 556 48.97 -14.22 -12.72
CA GLN A 556 49.80 -14.53 -13.88
C GLN A 556 49.00 -14.40 -15.18
N LYS A 557 49.47 -13.53 -16.09
CA LYS A 557 48.93 -13.40 -17.44
C LYS A 557 49.39 -14.59 -18.30
N SER A 558 48.49 -15.12 -19.11
CA SER A 558 48.73 -16.29 -19.94
C SER A 558 49.81 -16.05 -21.00
N PRO A 559 50.49 -17.12 -21.47
CA PRO A 559 51.31 -17.07 -22.68
C PRO A 559 50.51 -16.58 -23.90
N PRO A 560 51.14 -15.86 -24.85
CA PRO A 560 50.49 -15.45 -26.09
C PRO A 560 49.95 -16.68 -26.86
N GLY A 561 48.66 -16.63 -27.22
CA GLY A 561 47.97 -17.73 -27.91
C GLY A 561 47.24 -18.74 -27.00
N SER A 562 47.17 -18.50 -25.69
CA SER A 562 46.25 -19.24 -24.80
C SER A 562 44.80 -18.77 -24.93
N GLU A 563 43.83 -19.63 -24.65
CA GLU A 563 42.39 -19.30 -24.71
C GLU A 563 41.91 -18.44 -23.53
N SER A 564 42.60 -18.48 -22.39
CA SER A 564 42.35 -17.59 -21.24
C SER A 564 43.36 -16.43 -21.21
N GLU A 565 42.95 -15.27 -20.69
CA GLU A 565 43.90 -14.16 -20.46
C GLU A 565 44.86 -14.43 -19.27
N TYR A 566 44.49 -15.31 -18.34
CA TYR A 566 45.27 -15.63 -17.14
C TYR A 566 45.39 -17.15 -16.91
N THR A 567 46.56 -17.58 -16.41
CA THR A 567 46.86 -18.99 -16.08
C THR A 567 46.67 -19.35 -14.61
N GLY A 568 46.49 -18.36 -13.74
CA GLY A 568 46.32 -18.59 -12.30
C GLY A 568 46.00 -17.33 -11.50
N GLY A 569 45.53 -17.53 -10.28
CA GLY A 569 45.11 -16.48 -9.36
C GLY A 569 44.97 -16.98 -7.93
N LEU A 570 44.76 -16.06 -6.99
CA LEU A 570 44.57 -16.32 -5.57
C LEU A 570 43.31 -15.61 -5.09
N MET A 571 42.64 -16.17 -4.06
CA MET A 571 41.59 -15.45 -3.37
C MET A 571 42.20 -14.27 -2.61
N GLN A 572 41.69 -13.06 -2.84
CA GLN A 572 42.20 -11.81 -2.29
C GLN A 572 41.06 -11.02 -1.63
N TYR A 573 41.28 -10.48 -0.42
CA TYR A 573 40.37 -9.47 0.14
C TYR A 573 40.59 -8.14 -0.60
N PRO A 574 39.52 -7.42 -0.99
CA PRO A 574 39.67 -6.05 -1.47
C PRO A 574 40.20 -5.15 -0.35
N SER A 575 40.96 -4.12 -0.71
CA SER A 575 41.24 -3.03 0.22
C SER A 575 39.97 -2.22 0.52
N ILE A 576 39.90 -1.66 1.73
CA ILE A 576 38.79 -0.86 2.22
C ILE A 576 39.20 0.62 2.25
N SER A 577 38.37 1.49 1.68
CA SER A 577 38.60 2.94 1.65
C SER A 577 38.13 3.61 2.96
N PRO A 578 38.52 4.87 3.24
CA PRO A 578 38.06 5.57 4.45
C PRO A 578 36.54 5.70 4.54
N GLU A 579 35.87 5.96 3.42
CA GLU A 579 34.40 6.15 3.31
C GLU A 579 33.68 4.82 3.55
N ARG A 580 34.20 3.74 2.96
CA ARG A 580 33.69 2.38 3.17
C ARG A 580 33.93 1.91 4.61
N MET A 581 35.05 2.31 5.22
CA MET A 581 35.30 2.07 6.64
C MET A 581 34.33 2.87 7.53
N ASN A 582 33.96 4.09 7.13
CA ASN A 582 32.97 4.90 7.83
C ASN A 582 31.59 4.21 7.84
N LEU A 583 31.15 3.70 6.69
CA LEU A 583 29.94 2.88 6.56
C LEU A 583 30.02 1.61 7.43
N ALA A 584 31.17 0.92 7.43
CA ALA A 584 31.38 -0.25 8.27
C ALA A 584 31.25 0.06 9.77
N MET A 585 31.78 1.20 10.23
CA MET A 585 31.65 1.65 11.63
C MET A 585 30.20 1.99 11.98
N TYR A 586 29.48 2.71 11.11
CA TYR A 586 28.04 2.98 11.30
C TYR A 586 27.25 1.68 11.45
N LYS A 587 27.45 0.69 10.57
CA LYS A 587 26.80 -0.62 10.69
C LYS A 587 27.07 -1.26 12.05
N LEU A 588 28.32 -1.28 12.52
CA LEU A 588 28.67 -1.87 13.81
C LEU A 588 27.99 -1.18 15.00
N PHE A 589 27.84 0.15 14.95
CA PHE A 589 27.06 0.90 15.94
C PHE A 589 25.56 0.55 15.90
N GLY A 590 24.97 0.37 14.71
CA GLY A 590 23.57 -0.03 14.55
C GLY A 590 23.30 -1.45 15.07
N GLU A 591 24.13 -2.43 14.69
CA GLU A 591 24.07 -3.82 15.21
C GLU A 591 24.10 -3.86 16.75
N LEU A 592 24.97 -3.05 17.37
CA LEU A 592 25.04 -2.92 18.82
C LEU A 592 23.83 -2.22 19.43
N SER A 593 23.32 -1.17 18.78
CA SER A 593 22.14 -0.42 19.23
C SER A 593 20.84 -1.24 19.13
N MET A 594 20.81 -2.26 18.27
CA MET A 594 19.78 -3.30 18.25
C MET A 594 20.05 -4.38 19.31
N GLY A 595 21.29 -4.88 19.39
CA GLY A 595 21.70 -5.97 20.28
C GLY A 595 21.53 -5.71 21.78
N VAL A 596 21.69 -4.45 22.22
CA VAL A 596 21.40 -4.05 23.62
C VAL A 596 19.90 -4.00 23.94
N MET A 597 19.02 -4.00 22.94
CA MET A 597 17.56 -3.92 23.11
C MET A 597 16.84 -5.25 22.86
N SER A 598 17.43 -6.17 22.08
CA SER A 598 16.90 -7.51 21.79
C SER A 598 16.89 -8.45 22.99
N THR A 599 17.95 -8.42 23.82
CA THR A 599 18.16 -9.45 24.84
C THR A 599 17.41 -9.13 26.14
N GLY A 600 16.11 -9.42 26.15
CA GLY A 600 15.23 -9.27 27.30
C GLY A 600 15.08 -10.53 28.17
N PRO A 601 14.19 -10.47 29.19
CA PRO A 601 13.77 -11.66 29.95
C PRO A 601 12.84 -12.58 29.14
N GLY A 602 12.40 -12.13 27.97
CA GLY A 602 11.45 -12.82 27.09
C GLY A 602 9.99 -12.64 27.48
N ASN A 603 9.12 -12.57 26.46
CA ASN A 603 7.67 -12.77 26.51
C ASN A 603 6.93 -12.10 27.69
N TRP A 604 7.17 -10.80 27.90
CA TRP A 604 6.46 -9.98 28.89
C TRP A 604 5.57 -8.97 28.17
N THR A 605 4.43 -8.61 28.77
CA THR A 605 3.54 -7.57 28.23
C THR A 605 3.69 -6.28 29.02
N SER A 606 3.60 -5.15 28.33
CA SER A 606 3.43 -3.83 28.97
C SER A 606 1.98 -3.36 28.75
N THR A 607 1.24 -3.17 29.83
CA THR A 607 -0.06 -2.49 29.82
C THR A 607 0.04 -1.20 30.65
N PRO A 608 -0.45 -0.05 30.15
CA PRO A 608 -0.49 1.17 30.93
C PRO A 608 -1.33 0.95 32.20
N ASN A 609 -0.81 1.38 33.34
CA ASN A 609 -1.44 1.19 34.64
C ASN A 609 -1.17 2.40 35.55
N ALA A 610 -1.73 2.38 36.76
CA ALA A 610 -1.67 3.53 37.68
C ALA A 610 -0.25 3.94 38.13
N THR A 611 0.78 3.13 37.87
CA THR A 611 2.18 3.41 38.23
C THR A 611 3.16 3.35 37.06
N SER A 612 2.67 3.14 35.82
CA SER A 612 3.50 3.02 34.62
C SER A 612 2.72 3.49 33.38
N ASP A 613 3.23 4.51 32.70
CA ASP A 613 2.73 4.99 31.41
C ASP A 613 3.20 4.12 30.23
N LEU A 614 4.14 3.20 30.45
CA LEU A 614 4.61 2.25 29.45
C LEU A 614 3.53 1.26 29.03
N GLY A 615 3.40 1.06 27.71
CA GLY A 615 2.46 0.13 27.10
C GLY A 615 2.62 0.11 25.59
N LEU A 616 2.76 -1.08 25.00
CA LEU A 616 2.83 -1.29 23.56
C LEU A 616 1.64 -2.09 23.07
N VAL A 617 1.03 -1.57 22.01
CA VAL A 617 -0.14 -2.10 21.32
C VAL A 617 0.28 -2.45 19.89
N GLY A 618 -0.23 -3.57 19.40
CA GLY A 618 0.18 -4.16 18.13
C GLY A 618 -0.57 -3.61 16.92
N LEU A 619 -0.60 -4.44 15.87
CA LEU A 619 -1.47 -4.24 14.70
C LEU A 619 -2.51 -5.36 14.62
N GLU A 620 -3.67 -5.06 14.04
CA GLU A 620 -4.72 -6.05 13.76
C GLU A 620 -4.94 -6.15 12.25
N PRO A 621 -5.07 -7.36 11.67
CA PRO A 621 -5.47 -7.53 10.28
C PRO A 621 -6.82 -6.87 10.02
N ALA A 622 -6.84 -5.99 9.03
CA ALA A 622 -7.99 -5.21 8.60
C ALA A 622 -8.19 -5.38 7.10
N HIS A 623 -9.22 -4.72 6.59
CA HIS A 623 -9.50 -4.66 5.17
C HIS A 623 -9.76 -3.21 4.80
N ASP A 624 -9.43 -2.81 3.58
CA ASP A 624 -9.73 -1.46 3.09
C ASP A 624 -10.28 -1.46 1.67
N ILE A 625 -10.60 -0.27 1.14
CA ILE A 625 -10.94 -0.07 -0.27
C ILE A 625 -9.92 0.90 -0.87
N GLU A 626 -9.04 0.38 -1.71
CA GLU A 626 -8.09 1.17 -2.48
C GLU A 626 -8.68 1.60 -3.83
N GLN A 627 -8.02 2.56 -4.49
CA GLN A 627 -8.47 3.08 -5.78
C GLN A 627 -8.25 2.03 -6.87
N GLY A 628 -9.34 1.45 -7.35
CA GLY A 628 -9.31 0.54 -8.50
C GLY A 628 -8.88 1.21 -9.81
N ARG A 629 -8.80 0.40 -10.87
CA ARG A 629 -8.28 0.80 -12.20
C ARG A 629 -8.98 1.99 -12.84
N VAL A 630 -10.22 2.32 -12.44
CA VAL A 630 -10.96 3.51 -12.88
C VAL A 630 -10.88 4.61 -11.81
N PRO A 631 -10.32 5.79 -12.10
CA PRO A 631 -10.27 6.88 -11.11
C PRO A 631 -11.67 7.29 -10.62
N TYR A 632 -11.88 7.25 -9.31
CA TYR A 632 -13.18 7.55 -8.66
C TYR A 632 -13.76 8.92 -9.06
N ARG A 633 -12.90 9.87 -9.45
CA ARG A 633 -13.29 11.20 -9.94
C ARG A 633 -14.21 11.13 -11.17
N VAL A 634 -13.99 10.16 -12.07
CA VAL A 634 -14.83 9.95 -13.26
C VAL A 634 -16.23 9.49 -12.84
N VAL A 635 -16.29 8.52 -11.92
CA VAL A 635 -17.55 7.98 -11.40
C VAL A 635 -18.35 9.04 -10.64
N LEU A 636 -17.68 9.84 -9.79
CA LEU A 636 -18.31 10.94 -9.07
C LEU A 636 -18.90 12.01 -10.00
N VAL A 637 -18.16 12.41 -11.06
CA VAL A 637 -18.66 13.36 -12.06
C VAL A 637 -19.88 12.79 -12.80
N LEU A 638 -19.86 11.52 -13.18
CA LEU A 638 -21.00 10.87 -13.85
C LEU A 638 -22.22 10.69 -12.92
N LEU A 639 -22.01 10.39 -11.63
CA LEU A 639 -23.07 10.35 -10.61
C LEU A 639 -23.71 11.73 -10.40
N LEU A 640 -22.88 12.78 -10.23
CA LEU A 640 -23.35 14.15 -10.08
C LEU A 640 -24.12 14.59 -11.34
N LEU A 641 -23.61 14.30 -12.53
CA LEU A 641 -24.30 14.60 -13.79
C LEU A 641 -25.64 13.85 -13.90
N TRP A 642 -25.69 12.58 -13.54
CA TRP A 642 -26.92 11.79 -13.54
C TRP A 642 -27.95 12.33 -12.53
N ALA A 643 -27.53 12.67 -11.31
CA ALA A 643 -28.41 13.27 -10.30
C ALA A 643 -28.92 14.65 -10.75
N VAL A 644 -28.05 15.51 -11.30
CA VAL A 644 -28.40 16.82 -11.89
C VAL A 644 -29.46 16.65 -12.98
N VAL A 645 -29.20 15.80 -13.99
CA VAL A 645 -30.06 15.67 -15.16
C VAL A 645 -31.38 14.95 -14.85
N THR A 646 -31.42 14.04 -13.87
CA THR A 646 -32.68 13.40 -13.45
C THR A 646 -33.53 14.25 -12.50
N VAL A 647 -32.92 15.04 -11.61
CA VAL A 647 -33.65 15.77 -10.56
C VAL A 647 -34.10 17.18 -11.00
N LEU A 648 -33.28 17.93 -11.76
CA LEU A 648 -33.67 19.29 -12.19
C LEU A 648 -34.99 19.35 -12.98
N PRO A 649 -35.25 18.45 -13.96
CA PRO A 649 -36.52 18.46 -14.69
C PRO A 649 -37.73 18.03 -13.83
N GLN A 650 -37.51 17.33 -12.70
CA GLN A 650 -38.57 17.05 -11.74
C GLN A 650 -38.88 18.28 -10.87
N LEU A 651 -37.86 19.04 -10.46
CA LEU A 651 -38.02 20.21 -9.59
C LEU A 651 -38.47 21.48 -10.33
N LEU A 652 -37.96 21.75 -11.54
CA LEU A 652 -38.18 23.02 -12.25
C LEU A 652 -39.41 23.04 -13.17
N LEU A 653 -39.93 21.87 -13.59
CA LEU A 653 -41.08 21.83 -14.51
C LEU A 653 -42.39 21.87 -13.70
N PRO A 654 -43.17 22.96 -13.77
CA PRO A 654 -44.36 23.12 -12.93
C PRO A 654 -45.37 22.01 -13.18
N GLY A 655 -45.91 21.47 -12.08
CA GLY A 655 -46.86 20.36 -12.06
C GLY A 655 -46.23 18.96 -11.93
N LEU A 656 -45.02 18.71 -12.44
CA LEU A 656 -44.58 17.35 -12.80
C LEU A 656 -44.48 16.36 -11.61
N LEU A 657 -44.22 16.86 -10.39
CA LEU A 657 -44.18 16.06 -9.16
C LEU A 657 -45.56 15.77 -8.54
N VAL A 658 -46.60 16.53 -8.90
CA VAL A 658 -47.93 16.55 -8.23
C VAL A 658 -49.08 16.28 -9.22
N GLU A 659 -48.76 16.07 -10.50
CA GLU A 659 -49.73 15.90 -11.56
C GLU A 659 -50.57 14.62 -11.43
N ARG A 660 -51.81 14.74 -11.89
CA ARG A 660 -52.78 13.66 -12.02
C ARG A 660 -52.50 12.95 -13.33
N ARG A 661 -52.13 11.66 -13.29
CA ARG A 661 -51.77 10.88 -14.50
C ARG A 661 -52.58 9.59 -14.62
N TRP A 662 -52.72 9.09 -15.84
CA TRP A 662 -53.64 7.99 -16.19
C TRP A 662 -53.20 6.61 -15.67
N GLY A 663 -51.96 6.47 -15.21
CA GLY A 663 -51.37 5.22 -14.77
C GLY A 663 -49.94 5.38 -14.24
N GLU A 664 -49.33 4.28 -13.80
CA GLU A 664 -48.00 4.31 -13.18
C GLU A 664 -46.86 4.60 -14.16
N LYS A 665 -46.95 4.00 -15.35
CA LYS A 665 -45.96 3.93 -16.44
C LYS A 665 -46.71 3.78 -17.76
N LEU A 666 -46.04 4.01 -18.89
CA LEU A 666 -46.53 3.49 -20.17
C LEU A 666 -46.38 1.96 -20.21
N ASP A 667 -47.39 1.29 -20.75
CA ASP A 667 -47.50 -0.17 -20.87
C ASP A 667 -48.27 -0.55 -22.15
N GLY A 668 -47.96 -1.72 -22.72
CA GLY A 668 -48.53 -2.21 -23.97
C GLY A 668 -50.05 -2.36 -23.95
N PHE A 669 -50.66 -2.79 -22.84
CA PHE A 669 -52.12 -2.89 -22.73
C PHE A 669 -52.77 -1.50 -22.74
N THR A 670 -52.15 -0.53 -22.06
CA THR A 670 -52.64 0.86 -22.04
C THR A 670 -52.51 1.51 -23.42
N MET A 671 -51.41 1.25 -24.12
CA MET A 671 -51.21 1.74 -25.50
C MET A 671 -52.16 1.08 -26.50
N PHE A 672 -52.46 -0.22 -26.36
CA PHE A 672 -53.49 -0.88 -27.18
C PHE A 672 -54.86 -0.21 -27.01
N ARG A 673 -55.24 0.17 -25.77
CA ARG A 673 -56.48 0.91 -25.51
C ARG A 673 -56.47 2.32 -26.11
N PHE A 674 -55.33 3.03 -26.12
CA PHE A 674 -55.19 4.32 -26.84
C PHE A 674 -55.25 4.18 -28.36
N GLY A 675 -54.78 3.06 -28.91
CA GLY A 675 -54.80 2.78 -30.35
C GLY A 675 -56.14 2.27 -30.89
N ALA A 676 -57.03 1.78 -30.02
CA ALA A 676 -58.30 1.16 -30.40
C ALA A 676 -59.25 2.09 -31.18
N GLU A 677 -59.15 3.40 -30.94
CA GLU A 677 -59.93 4.44 -31.65
C GLU A 677 -59.52 4.58 -33.12
N TRP A 678 -58.24 4.28 -33.44
CA TRP A 678 -57.65 4.40 -34.78
C TRP A 678 -57.69 3.08 -35.56
N ARG A 679 -58.69 2.25 -35.27
CA ARG A 679 -58.90 0.89 -35.80
C ARG A 679 -58.58 0.74 -37.29
N ASP A 680 -59.13 1.60 -38.13
CA ASP A 680 -59.04 1.45 -39.59
C ASP A 680 -57.65 1.83 -40.11
N SER A 681 -56.99 2.83 -39.51
CA SER A 681 -55.57 3.12 -39.74
C SER A 681 -54.67 1.97 -39.29
N VAL A 682 -54.99 1.33 -38.16
CA VAL A 682 -54.22 0.17 -37.64
C VAL A 682 -54.39 -1.06 -38.53
N HIS A 683 -55.56 -1.32 -39.10
CA HIS A 683 -55.78 -2.41 -40.06
C HIS A 683 -55.00 -2.26 -41.39
N SER A 684 -54.48 -1.07 -41.70
CA SER A 684 -53.60 -0.86 -42.87
C SER A 684 -52.17 -1.40 -42.68
N LEU A 685 -51.77 -1.71 -41.44
CA LEU A 685 -50.41 -2.12 -41.09
C LEU A 685 -50.19 -3.61 -41.39
N ARG A 686 -49.48 -3.90 -42.49
CA ARG A 686 -49.23 -5.28 -42.96
C ARG A 686 -47.92 -5.90 -42.45
N SER A 687 -47.10 -5.16 -41.70
CA SER A 687 -45.78 -5.59 -41.24
C SER A 687 -45.62 -5.52 -39.72
N ARG A 688 -44.91 -6.49 -39.13
CA ARG A 688 -44.47 -6.45 -37.72
C ARG A 688 -43.29 -5.51 -37.48
N GLU A 689 -42.60 -5.08 -38.53
CA GLU A 689 -41.43 -4.18 -38.44
C GLU A 689 -41.82 -2.72 -38.66
N LEU A 690 -41.18 -1.82 -37.90
CA LEU A 690 -41.44 -0.38 -37.87
C LEU A 690 -41.17 0.33 -39.23
N GLY A 691 -40.38 -0.30 -40.11
CA GLY A 691 -40.06 0.20 -41.46
C GLY A 691 -40.70 -0.59 -42.61
N GLY A 692 -41.61 -1.53 -42.32
CA GLY A 692 -42.19 -2.42 -43.34
C GLY A 692 -43.33 -1.80 -44.17
N PRO A 693 -43.85 -2.52 -45.18
CA PRO A 693 -44.94 -2.06 -46.04
C PRO A 693 -46.22 -1.80 -45.23
N GLY A 694 -46.69 -0.55 -45.27
CA GLY A 694 -47.81 -0.04 -44.47
C GLY A 694 -47.39 0.96 -43.40
N ALA A 695 -46.10 1.03 -43.02
CA ALA A 695 -45.59 1.96 -42.01
C ALA A 695 -45.74 3.47 -42.36
N ALA A 696 -46.26 3.81 -43.54
CA ALA A 696 -46.72 5.15 -43.90
C ALA A 696 -47.86 5.63 -42.98
N ALA A 697 -48.86 4.78 -42.70
CA ALA A 697 -50.04 5.13 -41.90
C ALA A 697 -49.71 5.47 -40.43
N LEU A 698 -48.63 4.88 -39.86
CA LEU A 698 -48.09 5.30 -38.56
C LEU A 698 -47.62 6.76 -38.53
N GLY A 699 -47.34 7.34 -39.70
CA GLY A 699 -47.03 8.75 -39.87
C GLY A 699 -48.28 9.64 -39.99
N GLU A 700 -49.47 9.07 -40.18
CA GLU A 700 -50.74 9.81 -40.23
C GLU A 700 -51.39 9.86 -38.84
N ILE A 701 -51.27 8.76 -38.07
CA ILE A 701 -51.68 8.70 -36.67
C ILE A 701 -50.94 9.79 -35.84
N PRO A 702 -51.64 10.59 -35.02
CA PRO A 702 -51.05 11.59 -34.14
C PRO A 702 -50.41 10.94 -32.90
N GLY A 703 -49.33 11.55 -32.36
CA GLY A 703 -48.58 11.00 -31.23
C GLY A 703 -48.93 11.55 -29.84
N MET A 704 -49.86 12.51 -29.74
CA MET A 704 -50.11 13.25 -28.50
C MET A 704 -51.19 12.61 -27.63
N ILE A 705 -50.83 12.25 -26.39
CA ILE A 705 -51.72 11.70 -25.36
C ILE A 705 -52.17 12.81 -24.40
N GLY A 706 -53.41 12.75 -23.93
CA GLY A 706 -53.92 13.60 -22.85
C GLY A 706 -55.38 13.30 -22.51
N ASP A 707 -55.96 14.11 -21.64
CA ASP A 707 -57.39 14.02 -21.32
C ASP A 707 -58.23 14.77 -22.35
N MET A 708 -59.04 14.03 -23.10
CA MET A 708 -59.99 14.57 -24.08
C MET A 708 -61.23 15.23 -23.45
N ARG A 709 -61.40 15.15 -22.12
CA ARG A 709 -62.46 15.83 -21.36
C ARG A 709 -61.91 16.73 -20.25
N ALA A 710 -60.79 17.40 -20.52
CA ALA A 710 -60.11 18.28 -19.58
C ALA A 710 -61.02 19.40 -19.03
N GLY A 711 -61.47 19.26 -17.79
CA GLY A 711 -62.11 20.34 -17.03
C GLY A 711 -63.01 19.93 -15.86
N GLU A 712 -63.75 18.82 -15.95
CA GLU A 712 -65.00 18.69 -15.16
C GLU A 712 -65.03 17.60 -14.06
N MET A 713 -64.18 16.56 -14.08
CA MET A 713 -64.22 15.47 -13.08
C MET A 713 -62.84 14.88 -12.71
N GLU A 714 -62.79 14.00 -11.70
CA GLU A 714 -61.60 13.18 -11.38
C GLU A 714 -61.34 12.03 -12.38
N THR A 715 -62.32 11.76 -13.23
CA THR A 715 -62.27 10.77 -14.30
C THR A 715 -62.38 11.47 -15.66
N GLY A 716 -61.47 11.14 -16.57
CA GLY A 716 -61.43 11.68 -17.93
C GLY A 716 -61.29 10.59 -18.99
N PHE A 717 -61.03 10.98 -20.23
CA PHE A 717 -60.95 10.04 -21.35
C PHE A 717 -59.61 10.21 -22.07
N VAL A 718 -58.78 9.17 -22.05
CA VAL A 718 -57.37 9.24 -22.46
C VAL A 718 -57.14 8.37 -23.68
N GLY A 719 -56.57 8.97 -24.71
CA GLY A 719 -56.29 8.40 -26.02
C GLY A 719 -55.44 9.35 -26.87
N LEU A 720 -55.46 9.19 -28.19
CA LEU A 720 -54.63 9.97 -29.12
C LEU A 720 -55.39 11.15 -29.72
N SER A 721 -54.96 12.38 -29.39
CA SER A 721 -55.54 13.65 -29.86
C SER A 721 -55.56 13.76 -31.38
N ARG A 722 -56.67 14.18 -31.99
CA ARG A 722 -56.90 14.19 -33.46
C ARG A 722 -55.81 14.93 -34.24
N GLU A 723 -55.36 16.06 -33.73
CA GLU A 723 -54.33 16.88 -34.38
C GLU A 723 -52.90 16.48 -34.01
N LYS A 724 -52.03 16.44 -35.02
CA LYS A 724 -50.58 16.41 -34.83
C LYS A 724 -50.11 17.66 -34.08
N ALA A 725 -49.16 17.50 -33.17
CA ALA A 725 -48.63 18.59 -32.34
C ALA A 725 -47.79 19.62 -33.15
N LYS A 726 -48.43 20.50 -33.93
CA LYS A 726 -47.77 21.55 -34.72
C LYS A 726 -48.24 22.95 -34.29
N LEU A 727 -47.30 23.73 -33.74
CA LEU A 727 -47.40 25.12 -33.28
C LEU A 727 -48.49 25.51 -32.25
N ARG A 728 -49.72 24.99 -32.29
CA ARG A 728 -50.81 25.45 -31.39
C ARG A 728 -50.91 24.71 -30.05
N ARG A 729 -50.40 23.47 -29.93
CA ARG A 729 -50.36 22.69 -28.66
C ARG A 729 -51.72 22.52 -27.94
N VAL A 730 -52.83 22.49 -28.69
CA VAL A 730 -54.18 22.27 -28.14
C VAL A 730 -54.63 20.83 -28.39
N TYR A 731 -55.32 20.22 -27.41
CA TYR A 731 -55.98 18.92 -27.57
C TYR A 731 -57.28 19.08 -28.38
N SER A 732 -57.51 18.22 -29.37
CA SER A 732 -58.76 18.23 -30.15
C SER A 732 -59.31 16.84 -30.43
N TYR A 733 -60.64 16.73 -30.48
CA TYR A 733 -61.37 15.47 -30.42
C TYR A 733 -61.66 14.89 -31.82
N ALA A 734 -61.43 13.58 -31.98
CA ALA A 734 -61.90 12.82 -33.12
C ALA A 734 -63.37 12.41 -32.88
N ARG A 735 -64.26 12.97 -33.70
CA ARG A 735 -65.68 12.60 -33.81
C ARG A 735 -65.91 12.09 -35.21
#